data_AF-A0A7X0X6F3-F1
#
_entry.id   AF-A0A7X0X6F3-F1
#
_cell.length_a   1.000
_cell.length_b   1.000
_cell.length_c   1.000
_cell.angle_alpha   90.00
_cell.angle_beta   90.00
_cell.angle_gamma   90.00
#
_symmetry.space_group_name_H-M   'P 1'
#
loop_
_entity.id
_entity.type
_entity.pdbx_description
1 polymer ?
#
loop_
_entity_poly.entity_id
_entity_poly.type
_entity_poly.pdbx_seq_one_letter_code
_entity_poly.pdbx_strand_id
1 'polypeptide(L)'
;MMIGKRLNDRYKILHAIGGGGMANVYLAHDIILDRDVAVKILRIDLADESNLIRRFQREAQSATSLVHPNIVSVYDVGEENDLHYIVMEHVDGMDLKQYIHENHPISYEKAVDIMLQIVSAVVVAHQHHIIHRDLKPQNILIDHDGVVKITDFGIAMALSETSITQTNSLLGSVHYLSPEQARGGMATQKSDIYSLGIVLYELLTGKVPFDGESAVSIAIKHLQAEIPSARAQNPEIPQSLENIIIKATAKDPFLRYQNAEEMEKDLQTCLNKERLNEPKYVFPTDDGDTKTIPIIATKEAMQNLDKTIVPEGKVAAEEAVPDDKKGKKKKKMSKKKKVAWIVFSVIIVFIIAILLLWLLGKGPEEIAVPDVEGKTEDQAIALLQKDGFVIGKTAEKNSDAVEEGKVINTDPEAGEMKEKGTKINLFVSIGSKKITMDDYTGRSYDDTKTLLEKQGFKNISYEEAYSSEIDEGMIISQTPSAGTNVVAKSTDVKFVVSKGTEPVTLKDLRGYTKTAVEDYASPLGLKVSSTEENSNTVEKGQVISQSPSSGTTMNPGDTIEIVLSAGPKEKAVKEVTKTFNISYTPLDEENPEPQHIQIYIEDKEHSMTSAYREMDISQDTSIEVTFQIEEGTSGGYKIISDDKVIDEGTVPYPN
;
A
#
# COMPACT_ATOMS: atom_id res chain seq x y z
N MET A 1 -22.72 -23.22 15.07
CA MET A 1 -23.73 -22.84 14.07
C MET A 1 -24.23 -21.45 14.46
N MET A 2 -24.01 -20.41 13.64
CA MET A 2 -24.24 -19.00 14.04
C MET A 2 -25.70 -18.53 13.88
N ILE A 3 -26.48 -19.21 13.04
CA ILE A 3 -27.88 -18.87 12.76
C ILE A 3 -28.72 -18.98 14.04
N GLY A 4 -29.49 -17.93 14.34
CA GLY A 4 -30.30 -17.82 15.54
C GLY A 4 -29.56 -17.35 16.80
N LYS A 5 -28.21 -17.27 16.78
CA LYS A 5 -27.42 -16.66 17.86
C LYS A 5 -27.65 -15.15 17.87
N ARG A 6 -27.61 -14.55 19.06
CA ARG A 6 -27.56 -13.10 19.24
C ARG A 6 -26.12 -12.69 19.51
N LEU A 7 -25.63 -11.67 18.81
CA LEU A 7 -24.35 -11.05 19.09
C LEU A 7 -24.56 -9.80 19.95
N ASN A 8 -23.77 -9.71 21.02
CA ASN A 8 -23.84 -8.64 22.02
C ASN A 8 -25.27 -8.37 22.51
N ASP A 9 -26.05 -9.44 22.66
CA ASP A 9 -27.47 -9.45 22.99
C ASP A 9 -28.39 -8.55 22.12
N ARG A 10 -27.88 -8.05 20.99
CA ARG A 10 -28.54 -7.03 20.14
C ARG A 10 -28.81 -7.53 18.73
N TYR A 11 -27.82 -8.11 18.08
CA TYR A 11 -27.91 -8.48 16.66
C TYR A 11 -28.28 -9.95 16.52
N LYS A 12 -29.53 -10.23 16.13
CA LYS A 12 -30.00 -11.60 15.92
C LYS A 12 -29.64 -12.07 14.52
N ILE A 13 -28.71 -13.02 14.42
CA ILE A 13 -28.28 -13.60 13.13
C ILE A 13 -29.43 -14.40 12.50
N LEU A 14 -29.81 -14.05 11.27
CA LEU A 14 -30.89 -14.67 10.52
C LEU A 14 -30.37 -15.77 9.58
N HIS A 15 -29.52 -15.43 8.62
CA HIS A 15 -28.92 -16.38 7.68
C HIS A 15 -27.64 -15.80 7.05
N ALA A 16 -26.83 -16.65 6.42
CA ALA A 16 -25.63 -16.20 5.71
C ALA A 16 -26.00 -15.59 4.36
N ILE A 17 -25.44 -14.42 4.03
CA ILE A 17 -25.66 -13.70 2.77
C ILE A 17 -24.40 -13.61 1.90
N GLY A 18 -23.24 -13.91 2.47
CA GLY A 18 -21.98 -13.94 1.73
C GLY A 18 -20.88 -14.63 2.54
N GLY A 19 -19.80 -15.01 1.87
CA GLY A 19 -18.66 -15.63 2.53
C GLY A 19 -17.46 -15.75 1.60
N GLY A 20 -16.28 -15.50 2.16
CA GLY A 20 -14.99 -15.66 1.50
C GLY A 20 -14.01 -16.45 2.35
N GLY A 21 -12.75 -16.50 1.92
CA GLY A 21 -11.69 -17.21 2.66
C GLY A 21 -11.44 -16.68 4.07
N MET A 22 -11.72 -15.39 4.33
CA MET A 22 -11.31 -14.69 5.56
C MET A 22 -12.47 -14.26 6.47
N ALA A 23 -13.70 -14.19 5.94
CA ALA A 23 -14.86 -13.72 6.71
C ALA A 23 -16.16 -14.32 6.17
N ASN A 24 -17.14 -14.43 7.05
CA ASN A 24 -18.54 -14.72 6.69
C ASN A 24 -19.38 -13.47 6.89
N VAL A 25 -20.32 -13.22 6.00
CA VAL A 25 -21.29 -12.13 6.12
C VAL A 25 -22.67 -12.73 6.34
N TYR A 26 -23.33 -12.28 7.40
CA TYR A 26 -24.66 -12.72 7.78
C TYR A 26 -25.64 -11.55 7.74
N LEU A 27 -26.88 -11.81 7.33
CA LEU A 27 -27.99 -10.93 7.62
C LEU A 27 -28.35 -11.09 9.09
N ALA A 28 -28.50 -9.98 9.79
CA ALA A 28 -28.94 -9.94 11.18
C ALA A 28 -30.00 -8.86 11.36
N HIS A 29 -30.81 -9.00 12.41
CA HIS A 29 -31.79 -8.01 12.80
C HIS A 29 -31.33 -7.32 14.09
N ASP A 30 -31.19 -6.00 14.07
CA ASP A 30 -30.91 -5.16 15.24
C ASP A 30 -32.21 -4.98 16.03
N ILE A 31 -32.35 -5.72 17.13
CA ILE A 31 -33.60 -5.77 17.91
C ILE A 31 -33.89 -4.46 18.67
N ILE A 32 -32.90 -3.58 18.82
CA ILE A 32 -33.05 -2.31 19.55
C ILE A 32 -33.56 -1.22 18.60
N LEU A 33 -32.96 -1.13 17.42
CA LEU A 33 -33.32 -0.12 16.41
C LEU A 33 -34.36 -0.62 15.39
N ASP A 34 -34.79 -1.88 15.49
CA ASP A 34 -35.79 -2.53 14.63
C ASP A 34 -35.46 -2.39 13.13
N ARG A 35 -34.25 -2.83 12.75
CA ARG A 35 -33.76 -2.77 11.37
C ARG A 35 -32.85 -3.94 11.03
N ASP A 36 -32.82 -4.29 9.75
CA ASP A 36 -31.89 -5.30 9.24
C ASP A 36 -30.51 -4.69 8.99
N VAL A 37 -29.48 -5.47 9.32
CA VAL A 37 -28.07 -5.10 9.23
C VAL A 37 -27.26 -6.27 8.69
N ALA A 38 -26.15 -5.99 8.03
CA ALA A 38 -25.17 -7.00 7.66
C ALA A 38 -24.12 -7.12 8.76
N VAL A 39 -23.76 -8.34 9.14
CA VAL A 39 -22.74 -8.62 10.15
C VAL A 39 -21.63 -9.44 9.51
N LYS A 40 -20.46 -8.84 9.37
CA LYS A 40 -19.24 -9.49 8.88
C LYS A 40 -18.45 -10.03 10.05
N ILE A 41 -18.27 -11.35 10.11
CA ILE A 41 -17.57 -12.07 11.16
C ILE A 41 -16.29 -12.66 10.58
N LEU A 42 -15.14 -12.34 11.19
CA LEU A 42 -13.85 -12.88 10.78
C LEU A 42 -13.73 -14.37 11.11
N ARG A 43 -13.09 -15.12 10.21
CA ARG A 43 -12.67 -16.50 10.47
C ARG A 43 -11.21 -16.49 10.91
N ILE A 44 -10.97 -16.58 12.22
CA ILE A 44 -9.62 -16.61 12.80
C ILE A 44 -9.29 -18.09 13.09
N ASP A 45 -8.82 -18.81 12.08
CA ASP A 45 -8.37 -20.21 12.22
C ASP A 45 -6.83 -20.32 12.28
N LEU A 46 -6.10 -19.21 12.41
CA LEU A 46 -4.64 -19.18 12.36
C LEU A 46 -4.07 -18.68 13.70
N ALA A 47 -3.17 -19.49 14.24
CA ALA A 47 -2.76 -19.54 15.65
C ALA A 47 -1.84 -18.42 16.15
N ASP A 48 -1.71 -17.30 15.43
CA ASP A 48 -0.96 -16.15 15.94
C ASP A 48 -1.31 -14.89 15.17
N GLU A 49 -1.20 -13.75 15.86
CA GLU A 49 -1.20 -12.35 15.40
C GLU A 49 -2.35 -11.48 15.94
N SER A 50 -2.20 -11.10 17.21
CA SER A 50 -2.85 -9.93 17.80
C SER A 50 -2.69 -8.64 16.96
N ASN A 51 -1.68 -8.58 16.09
CA ASN A 51 -1.47 -7.50 15.13
C ASN A 51 -2.52 -7.45 14.01
N LEU A 52 -3.02 -8.58 13.50
CA LEU A 52 -4.08 -8.61 12.47
C LEU A 52 -5.39 -8.07 13.00
N ILE A 53 -5.74 -8.52 14.21
CA ILE A 53 -6.92 -8.08 14.95
C ILE A 53 -6.88 -6.56 15.20
N ARG A 54 -5.75 -6.05 15.71
CA ARG A 54 -5.57 -4.61 15.98
C ARG A 54 -5.64 -3.79 14.69
N ARG A 55 -5.06 -4.27 13.59
CA ARG A 55 -5.14 -3.60 12.27
C ARG A 55 -6.59 -3.59 11.77
N PHE A 56 -7.28 -4.72 11.83
CA PHE A 56 -8.68 -4.84 11.44
C PHE A 56 -9.58 -3.89 12.23
N GLN A 57 -9.43 -3.84 13.56
CA GLN A 57 -10.18 -2.90 14.40
C GLN A 57 -9.88 -1.44 14.05
N ARG A 58 -8.61 -1.08 13.82
CA ARG A 58 -8.21 0.29 13.43
C ARG A 58 -8.78 0.70 12.07
N GLU A 59 -8.77 -0.22 11.11
CA GLU A 59 -9.32 0.03 9.76
C GLU A 59 -10.85 0.14 9.78
N ALA A 60 -11.52 -0.75 10.52
CA ALA A 60 -12.96 -0.67 10.74
C ALA A 60 -13.37 0.65 11.43
N GLN A 61 -12.62 1.09 12.44
CA GLN A 61 -12.83 2.38 13.11
C GLN A 61 -12.62 3.55 12.15
N SER A 62 -11.60 3.51 11.29
CA SER A 62 -11.36 4.56 10.30
C SER A 62 -12.54 4.66 9.31
N ALA A 63 -13.11 3.53 8.91
CA ALA A 63 -14.27 3.49 8.03
C ALA A 63 -15.56 4.06 8.67
N THR A 64 -15.69 4.08 10.01
CA THR A 64 -16.86 4.69 10.69
C THR A 64 -17.00 6.20 10.44
N SER A 65 -15.89 6.87 10.08
CA SER A 65 -15.89 8.30 9.78
C SER A 65 -16.47 8.64 8.40
N LEU A 66 -16.60 7.65 7.52
CA LEU A 66 -17.08 7.84 6.16
C LEU A 66 -18.61 7.82 6.13
N VAL A 67 -19.21 8.95 5.78
CA VAL A 67 -20.66 9.09 5.59
C VAL A 67 -20.91 9.57 4.16
N HIS A 68 -21.46 8.69 3.32
CA HIS A 68 -21.78 8.99 1.93
C HIS A 68 -22.88 8.04 1.41
N PRO A 69 -23.83 8.49 0.58
CA PRO A 69 -24.91 7.63 0.06
C PRO A 69 -24.38 6.37 -0.67
N ASN A 70 -23.24 6.48 -1.34
CA ASN A 70 -22.62 5.39 -2.10
C ASN A 70 -21.50 4.64 -1.33
N ILE A 71 -21.42 4.80 -0.01
CA ILE A 71 -20.54 4.02 0.88
C ILE A 71 -21.42 3.24 1.87
N VAL A 72 -21.17 1.94 2.02
CA VAL A 72 -21.85 1.12 3.04
C VAL A 72 -21.47 1.65 4.42
N SER A 73 -22.45 2.09 5.19
CA SER A 73 -22.21 2.66 6.52
C SER A 73 -21.83 1.58 7.54
N VAL A 74 -20.80 1.83 8.33
CA VAL A 74 -20.43 0.98 9.47
C VAL A 74 -21.14 1.49 10.72
N TYR A 75 -21.92 0.64 11.38
CA TYR A 75 -22.71 1.00 12.55
C TYR A 75 -22.04 0.65 13.87
N ASP A 76 -21.36 -0.49 13.93
CA ASP A 76 -20.76 -0.98 15.16
C ASP A 76 -19.58 -1.92 14.85
N VAL A 77 -18.63 -2.02 15.78
CA VAL A 77 -17.49 -2.94 15.72
C VAL A 77 -17.35 -3.58 17.09
N GLY A 78 -17.34 -4.91 17.15
CA GLY A 78 -17.37 -5.61 18.42
C GLY A 78 -16.60 -6.92 18.43
N GLU A 79 -16.42 -7.42 19.65
CA GLU A 79 -15.76 -8.67 19.95
C GLU A 79 -16.61 -9.45 20.97
N GLU A 80 -16.87 -10.73 20.71
CA GLU A 80 -17.62 -11.59 21.62
C GLU A 80 -17.15 -13.04 21.50
N ASN A 81 -16.72 -13.67 22.60
CA ASN A 81 -16.28 -15.07 22.62
C ASN A 81 -15.22 -15.37 21.54
N ASP A 82 -14.19 -14.52 21.46
CA ASP A 82 -13.11 -14.53 20.45
C ASP A 82 -13.57 -14.28 19.00
N LEU A 83 -14.86 -14.01 18.77
CA LEU A 83 -15.39 -13.65 17.46
C LEU A 83 -15.34 -12.14 17.28
N HIS A 84 -14.65 -11.73 16.22
CA HIS A 84 -14.53 -10.34 15.84
C HIS A 84 -15.52 -10.05 14.72
N TYR A 85 -16.33 -9.01 14.89
CA TYR A 85 -17.37 -8.68 13.93
C TYR A 85 -17.53 -7.18 13.68
N ILE A 86 -17.99 -6.86 12.48
CA ILE A 86 -18.38 -5.51 12.05
C ILE A 86 -19.85 -5.56 11.67
N VAL A 87 -20.63 -4.64 12.22
CA VAL A 87 -22.03 -4.43 11.85
C VAL A 87 -22.11 -3.25 10.89
N MET A 88 -22.74 -3.47 9.75
CA MET A 88 -22.82 -2.51 8.66
C MET A 88 -24.22 -2.47 8.07
N GLU A 89 -24.48 -1.43 7.27
CA GLU A 89 -25.69 -1.29 6.47
C GLU A 89 -25.95 -2.54 5.64
N HIS A 90 -27.18 -3.06 5.71
CA HIS A 90 -27.63 -4.09 4.79
C HIS A 90 -28.12 -3.42 3.51
N VAL A 91 -27.46 -3.76 2.39
CA VAL A 91 -27.90 -3.36 1.04
C VAL A 91 -28.64 -4.53 0.44
N ASP A 92 -29.93 -4.36 0.18
CA ASP A 92 -30.78 -5.38 -0.44
C ASP A 92 -30.62 -5.33 -1.96
N GLY A 93 -29.89 -6.30 -2.51
CA GLY A 93 -29.48 -6.30 -3.90
C GLY A 93 -28.42 -7.36 -4.20
N MET A 94 -27.58 -7.08 -5.20
CA MET A 94 -26.52 -7.98 -5.64
C MET A 94 -25.19 -7.24 -5.76
N ASP A 95 -24.09 -7.99 -5.87
CA ASP A 95 -22.81 -7.39 -6.23
C ASP A 95 -22.76 -7.02 -7.73
N LEU A 96 -21.89 -6.07 -8.07
CA LEU A 96 -21.79 -5.55 -9.42
C LEU A 96 -21.27 -6.60 -10.41
N LYS A 97 -20.54 -7.64 -9.93
CA LYS A 97 -20.08 -8.73 -10.80
C LYS A 97 -21.27 -9.55 -11.30
N GLN A 98 -22.18 -9.89 -10.39
CA GLN A 98 -23.43 -10.57 -10.71
C GLN A 98 -24.31 -9.68 -11.60
N TYR A 99 -24.43 -8.39 -11.28
CA TYR A 99 -25.17 -7.44 -12.10
C TYR A 99 -24.66 -7.38 -13.54
N ILE A 100 -23.34 -7.32 -13.74
CA ILE A 100 -22.72 -7.37 -15.08
C ILE A 100 -23.07 -8.69 -15.77
N HIS A 101 -23.01 -9.82 -15.08
CA HIS A 101 -23.34 -11.11 -15.68
C HIS A 101 -24.80 -11.20 -16.14
N GLU A 102 -25.75 -10.69 -15.34
CA GLU A 102 -27.18 -10.80 -15.61
C GLU A 102 -27.71 -9.76 -16.60
N ASN A 103 -27.10 -8.57 -16.65
CA ASN A 103 -27.61 -7.42 -17.42
C ASN A 103 -26.76 -7.05 -18.64
N HIS A 104 -25.67 -7.77 -18.92
CA HIS A 104 -24.85 -7.48 -20.11
C HIS A 104 -25.58 -7.87 -21.41
N PRO A 105 -25.56 -7.03 -22.46
CA PRO A 105 -24.83 -5.77 -22.58
C PRO A 105 -25.49 -4.60 -21.83
N ILE A 106 -24.69 -3.90 -21.02
CA ILE A 106 -25.11 -2.69 -20.31
C ILE A 106 -24.90 -1.48 -21.22
N SER A 107 -25.90 -0.60 -21.34
CA SER A 107 -25.76 0.67 -22.07
C SER A 107 -24.66 1.54 -21.47
N TYR A 108 -23.88 2.25 -22.28
CA TYR A 108 -22.79 3.09 -21.76
C TYR A 108 -23.30 4.23 -20.87
N GLU A 109 -24.53 4.70 -21.06
CA GLU A 109 -25.18 5.68 -20.18
C GLU A 109 -25.35 5.12 -18.77
N LYS A 110 -25.84 3.88 -18.65
CA LYS A 110 -25.97 3.21 -17.36
C LYS A 110 -24.62 2.87 -16.74
N ALA A 111 -23.62 2.51 -17.55
CA ALA A 111 -22.25 2.31 -17.07
C ALA A 111 -21.65 3.59 -16.48
N VAL A 112 -21.87 4.75 -17.14
CA VAL A 112 -21.44 6.06 -16.63
C VAL A 112 -22.18 6.43 -15.34
N ASP A 113 -23.50 6.21 -15.27
CA ASP A 113 -24.30 6.42 -14.05
C ASP A 113 -23.76 5.61 -12.85
N ILE A 114 -23.50 4.31 -13.05
CA ILE A 114 -22.89 3.44 -12.04
C ILE A 114 -21.51 3.97 -11.63
N MET A 115 -20.66 4.31 -12.60
CA MET A 115 -19.30 4.79 -12.33
C MET A 115 -19.27 6.14 -11.63
N LEU A 116 -20.21 7.05 -11.92
CA LEU A 116 -20.31 8.32 -11.20
C LEU A 116 -20.58 8.10 -9.71
N GLN A 117 -21.51 7.19 -9.37
CA GLN A 117 -21.79 6.84 -7.98
C GLN A 117 -20.57 6.23 -7.27
N ILE A 118 -19.84 5.33 -7.95
CA ILE A 118 -18.62 4.69 -7.42
C ILE A 118 -17.52 5.74 -7.21
N VAL A 119 -17.23 6.56 -8.21
CA VAL A 119 -16.15 7.55 -8.13
C VAL A 119 -16.47 8.62 -7.08
N SER A 120 -17.72 9.04 -6.95
CA SER A 120 -18.15 9.99 -5.92
C SER A 120 -17.88 9.47 -4.50
N ALA A 121 -18.14 8.18 -4.25
CA ALA A 121 -17.74 7.54 -2.98
C ALA A 121 -16.22 7.53 -2.77
N VAL A 122 -15.45 7.19 -3.81
CA VAL A 122 -13.98 7.13 -3.73
C VAL A 122 -13.37 8.51 -3.48
N VAL A 123 -13.92 9.58 -4.06
CA VAL A 123 -13.54 10.97 -3.78
C VAL A 123 -13.62 11.27 -2.28
N VAL A 124 -14.76 10.98 -1.65
CA VAL A 124 -14.95 11.25 -0.21
C VAL A 124 -14.00 10.43 0.64
N ALA A 125 -13.76 9.16 0.28
CA ALA A 125 -12.79 8.31 0.99
C ALA A 125 -11.36 8.86 0.87
N HIS A 126 -10.94 9.27 -0.33
CA HIS A 126 -9.60 9.81 -0.58
C HIS A 126 -9.36 11.14 0.15
N GLN A 127 -10.39 11.99 0.29
CA GLN A 127 -10.33 13.22 1.09
C GLN A 127 -10.12 12.96 2.58
N HIS A 128 -10.59 11.82 3.09
CA HIS A 128 -10.33 11.36 4.46
C HIS A 128 -9.04 10.51 4.55
N HIS A 129 -8.21 10.52 3.51
CA HIS A 129 -6.98 9.72 3.41
C HIS A 129 -7.18 8.20 3.53
N ILE A 130 -8.39 7.72 3.21
CA ILE A 130 -8.71 6.29 3.19
C ILE A 130 -8.62 5.80 1.73
N ILE A 131 -7.74 4.83 1.50
CA ILE A 131 -7.56 4.16 0.20
C ILE A 131 -8.30 2.83 0.28
N HIS A 132 -9.05 2.47 -0.76
CA HIS A 132 -9.83 1.23 -0.76
C HIS A 132 -8.95 -0.01 -0.97
N ARG A 133 -7.99 0.06 -1.92
CA ARG A 133 -6.94 -0.96 -2.20
C ARG A 133 -7.40 -2.23 -2.92
N ASP A 134 -8.67 -2.61 -2.80
CA ASP A 134 -9.26 -3.80 -3.46
C ASP A 134 -10.57 -3.46 -4.20
N LEU A 135 -10.58 -2.38 -4.99
CA LEU A 135 -11.77 -2.01 -5.77
C LEU A 135 -12.01 -3.01 -6.90
N LYS A 136 -13.15 -3.69 -6.81
CA LYS A 136 -13.61 -4.69 -7.80
C LYS A 136 -15.13 -4.82 -7.74
N PRO A 137 -15.79 -5.33 -8.80
CA PRO A 137 -17.24 -5.45 -8.84
C PRO A 137 -17.85 -6.27 -7.69
N GLN A 138 -17.11 -7.22 -7.11
CA GLN A 138 -17.59 -8.00 -5.95
C GLN A 138 -17.67 -7.19 -4.64
N ASN A 139 -16.93 -6.09 -4.54
CA ASN A 139 -16.95 -5.18 -3.38
C ASN A 139 -17.86 -3.96 -3.62
N ILE A 140 -18.66 -3.99 -4.69
CA ILE A 140 -19.57 -2.93 -5.08
C ILE A 140 -20.95 -3.54 -5.16
N LEU A 141 -21.88 -3.06 -4.35
CA LEU A 141 -23.26 -3.54 -4.29
C LEU A 141 -24.15 -2.60 -5.09
N ILE A 142 -25.19 -3.15 -5.71
CA ILE A 142 -26.25 -2.40 -6.38
C ILE A 142 -27.60 -2.90 -5.88
N ASP A 143 -28.42 -1.98 -5.37
CA ASP A 143 -29.76 -2.30 -4.89
C ASP A 143 -30.78 -2.32 -6.04
N HIS A 144 -32.03 -2.69 -5.71
CA HIS A 144 -33.12 -2.77 -6.67
C HIS A 144 -33.52 -1.43 -7.31
N ASP A 145 -33.20 -0.31 -6.65
CA ASP A 145 -33.44 1.05 -7.15
C ASP A 145 -32.27 1.57 -8.01
N GLY A 146 -31.19 0.79 -8.12
CA GLY A 146 -29.99 1.12 -8.90
C GLY A 146 -29.01 2.04 -8.17
N VAL A 147 -29.13 2.17 -6.84
CA VAL A 147 -28.17 2.86 -5.99
C VAL A 147 -26.97 1.95 -5.77
N VAL A 148 -25.78 2.48 -6.03
CA VAL A 148 -24.52 1.75 -5.92
C VAL A 148 -23.85 2.08 -4.60
N LYS A 149 -23.41 1.07 -3.85
CA LYS A 149 -22.71 1.24 -2.57
C LYS A 149 -21.44 0.41 -2.53
N ILE A 150 -20.33 1.05 -2.18
CA ILE A 150 -19.04 0.36 -2.01
C ILE A 150 -18.94 -0.17 -0.57
N THR A 151 -18.55 -1.44 -0.44
CA THR A 151 -18.27 -2.09 0.85
C THR A 151 -16.78 -2.28 1.06
N ASP A 152 -16.37 -2.66 2.26
CA ASP A 152 -15.00 -3.12 2.58
C ASP A 152 -13.88 -2.05 2.43
N PHE A 153 -14.20 -0.77 2.57
CA PHE A 153 -13.20 0.30 2.61
C PHE A 153 -12.12 0.02 3.65
N GLY A 154 -10.89 -0.12 3.17
CA GLY A 154 -9.70 -0.20 4.01
C GLY A 154 -9.53 -1.51 4.77
N ILE A 155 -10.47 -2.46 4.79
CA ILE A 155 -10.42 -3.66 5.66
C ILE A 155 -9.51 -4.78 5.11
N ALA A 156 -9.09 -4.70 3.84
CA ALA A 156 -8.36 -5.78 3.15
C ALA A 156 -6.87 -5.89 3.51
N MET A 157 -6.34 -5.02 4.38
CA MET A 157 -4.89 -4.86 4.55
C MET A 157 -4.24 -5.82 5.54
N ALA A 158 -5.01 -6.64 6.25
CA ALA A 158 -4.44 -7.50 7.28
C ALA A 158 -3.36 -8.46 6.73
N LEU A 159 -3.42 -8.91 5.48
CA LEU A 159 -2.60 -10.07 5.05
C LEU A 159 -1.87 -9.91 3.70
N SER A 160 -1.91 -8.75 3.05
CA SER A 160 -1.43 -8.62 1.67
C SER A 160 0.09 -8.45 1.49
N GLU A 161 0.85 -8.17 2.54
CA GLU A 161 2.31 -7.96 2.41
C GLU A 161 3.10 -9.25 2.13
N THR A 162 2.51 -10.44 2.39
CA THR A 162 3.17 -11.75 2.15
C THR A 162 2.45 -12.65 1.15
N SER A 163 1.29 -12.23 0.61
CA SER A 163 0.33 -13.15 -0.03
C SER A 163 0.51 -13.41 -1.53
N ILE A 164 1.47 -12.77 -2.22
CA ILE A 164 1.70 -13.08 -3.65
C ILE A 164 2.25 -14.52 -3.83
N THR A 165 2.91 -15.08 -2.82
CA THR A 165 3.65 -16.35 -2.94
C THR A 165 2.93 -17.59 -2.39
N GLN A 166 1.76 -17.46 -1.73
CA GLN A 166 1.05 -18.60 -1.13
C GLN A 166 -0.39 -18.79 -1.64
N THR A 167 -0.53 -19.75 -2.58
CA THR A 167 -1.69 -20.62 -2.86
C THR A 167 -3.10 -20.04 -3.17
N ASN A 168 -3.54 -20.28 -4.41
CA ASN A 168 -4.86 -20.74 -4.92
C ASN A 168 -6.22 -20.18 -4.41
N SER A 169 -6.29 -19.31 -3.40
CA SER A 169 -7.55 -18.67 -2.97
C SER A 169 -7.75 -17.25 -3.54
N LEU A 170 -6.75 -16.73 -4.26
CA LEU A 170 -6.66 -15.34 -4.76
C LEU A 170 -7.03 -15.17 -6.23
N LEU A 171 -7.60 -16.19 -6.89
CA LEU A 171 -7.81 -16.17 -8.35
C LEU A 171 -8.71 -15.02 -8.82
N GLY A 172 -9.60 -14.49 -7.98
CA GLY A 172 -10.55 -13.43 -8.34
C GLY A 172 -10.06 -11.98 -8.20
N SER A 173 -9.14 -11.68 -7.28
CA SER A 173 -8.73 -10.29 -7.00
C SER A 173 -7.67 -9.75 -7.97
N VAL A 174 -6.91 -10.64 -8.62
CA VAL A 174 -5.77 -10.23 -9.47
C VAL A 174 -6.16 -9.54 -10.77
N HIS A 175 -7.41 -9.67 -11.22
CA HIS A 175 -7.91 -9.07 -12.46
C HIS A 175 -8.08 -7.55 -12.40
N TYR A 176 -8.11 -6.95 -11.20
CA TYR A 176 -8.28 -5.50 -11.00
C TYR A 176 -7.05 -4.87 -10.36
N LEU A 177 -5.94 -5.63 -10.28
CA LEU A 177 -4.72 -5.24 -9.61
C LEU A 177 -4.01 -4.11 -10.37
N SER A 178 -3.59 -3.07 -9.66
CA SER A 178 -2.77 -2.02 -10.26
C SER A 178 -1.34 -2.51 -10.57
N PRO A 179 -0.63 -1.90 -11.55
CA PRO A 179 0.76 -2.24 -11.88
C PRO A 179 1.69 -2.15 -10.67
N GLU A 180 1.53 -1.15 -9.81
CA GLU A 180 2.32 -0.99 -8.59
C GLU A 180 2.08 -2.13 -7.59
N GLN A 181 0.82 -2.53 -7.37
CA GLN A 181 0.50 -3.69 -6.52
C GLN A 181 0.99 -5.01 -7.14
N ALA A 182 0.95 -5.15 -8.46
CA ALA A 182 1.50 -6.30 -9.17
C ALA A 182 3.03 -6.45 -9.02
N ARG A 183 3.75 -5.35 -8.72
CA ARG A 183 5.18 -5.37 -8.35
C ARG A 183 5.40 -5.64 -6.85
N GLY A 184 4.35 -5.79 -6.06
CA GLY A 184 4.41 -5.87 -4.60
C GLY A 184 4.53 -4.51 -3.90
N GLY A 185 4.33 -3.40 -4.60
CA GLY A 185 4.29 -2.07 -4.00
C GLY A 185 2.97 -1.81 -3.26
N MET A 186 2.97 -0.82 -2.36
CA MET A 186 1.77 -0.43 -1.63
C MET A 186 0.74 0.24 -2.55
N ALA A 187 -0.54 -0.05 -2.31
CA ALA A 187 -1.64 0.61 -2.99
C ALA A 187 -1.74 2.09 -2.58
N THR A 188 -1.94 2.95 -3.56
CA THR A 188 -2.13 4.40 -3.38
C THR A 188 -3.50 4.83 -3.90
N GLN A 189 -3.87 6.11 -3.74
CA GLN A 189 -5.07 6.67 -4.39
C GLN A 189 -5.07 6.46 -5.91
N LYS A 190 -3.89 6.49 -6.55
CA LYS A 190 -3.73 6.21 -7.99
C LYS A 190 -3.98 4.75 -8.34
N SER A 191 -3.80 3.83 -7.39
CA SER A 191 -4.09 2.41 -7.57
C SER A 191 -5.59 2.18 -7.65
N ASP A 192 -6.37 2.83 -6.79
CA ASP A 192 -7.84 2.80 -6.85
C ASP A 192 -8.35 3.34 -8.21
N ILE A 193 -7.78 4.44 -8.70
CA ILE A 193 -8.12 5.01 -10.03
C ILE A 193 -7.86 4.00 -11.15
N TYR A 194 -6.76 3.24 -11.09
CA TYR A 194 -6.49 2.19 -12.07
C TYR A 194 -7.55 1.10 -12.04
N SER A 195 -7.88 0.59 -10.85
CA SER A 195 -8.91 -0.43 -10.67
C SER A 195 -10.28 0.04 -11.15
N LEU A 196 -10.65 1.31 -10.92
CA LEU A 196 -11.86 1.93 -11.47
C LEU A 196 -11.87 1.92 -13.00
N GLY A 197 -10.72 2.14 -13.65
CA GLY A 197 -10.58 2.01 -15.09
C GLY A 197 -10.85 0.59 -15.60
N ILE A 198 -10.41 -0.43 -14.85
CA ILE A 198 -10.71 -1.85 -15.14
C ILE A 198 -12.19 -2.16 -14.95
N VAL A 199 -12.82 -1.66 -13.87
CA VAL A 199 -14.26 -1.83 -13.61
C VAL A 199 -15.10 -1.18 -14.73
N LEU A 200 -14.75 0.04 -15.16
CA LEU A 200 -15.41 0.71 -16.28
C LEU A 200 -15.27 -0.08 -17.59
N TYR A 201 -14.08 -0.62 -17.86
CA TYR A 201 -13.86 -1.47 -19.04
C TYR A 201 -14.78 -2.70 -19.01
N GLU A 202 -14.90 -3.35 -17.86
CA GLU A 202 -15.74 -4.53 -17.72
C GLU A 202 -17.24 -4.22 -17.81
N LEU A 203 -17.70 -3.10 -17.23
CA LEU A 203 -19.09 -2.65 -17.37
C LEU A 203 -19.49 -2.48 -18.85
N LEU A 204 -18.57 -2.00 -19.68
CA LEU A 204 -18.82 -1.72 -21.10
C LEU A 204 -18.67 -2.93 -22.02
N THR A 205 -17.83 -3.90 -21.65
CA THR A 205 -17.47 -5.04 -22.52
C THR A 205 -17.95 -6.40 -21.99
N GLY A 206 -18.40 -6.44 -20.74
CA GLY A 206 -18.82 -7.66 -20.03
C GLY A 206 -17.66 -8.60 -19.67
N LYS A 207 -16.41 -8.20 -19.93
CA LYS A 207 -15.22 -9.01 -19.71
C LYS A 207 -14.10 -8.16 -19.12
N VAL A 208 -13.25 -8.79 -18.31
CA VAL A 208 -12.01 -8.16 -17.85
C VAL A 208 -11.03 -7.98 -19.01
N PRO A 209 -10.18 -6.93 -19.00
CA PRO A 209 -9.25 -6.67 -20.09
C PRO A 209 -8.09 -7.68 -20.15
N PHE A 210 -7.70 -8.23 -19.00
CA PHE A 210 -6.62 -9.19 -18.87
C PHE A 210 -7.11 -10.45 -18.17
N ASP A 211 -7.01 -11.56 -18.87
CA ASP A 211 -7.36 -12.90 -18.38
C ASP A 211 -6.22 -13.89 -18.68
N GLY A 212 -6.10 -14.99 -17.94
CA GLY A 212 -5.00 -15.94 -18.11
C GLY A 212 -5.08 -17.18 -17.22
N GLU A 213 -4.27 -18.19 -17.55
CA GLU A 213 -4.29 -19.50 -16.87
C GLU A 213 -3.76 -19.46 -15.42
N SER A 214 -3.03 -18.41 -15.05
CA SER A 214 -2.51 -18.22 -13.69
C SER A 214 -2.59 -16.77 -13.22
N ALA A 215 -2.69 -16.57 -11.90
CA ALA A 215 -2.67 -15.26 -11.27
C ALA A 215 -1.43 -14.43 -11.64
N VAL A 216 -0.26 -15.08 -11.72
CA VAL A 216 1.00 -14.45 -12.14
C VAL A 216 0.91 -13.96 -13.58
N SER A 217 0.31 -14.74 -14.49
CA SER A 217 0.15 -14.34 -15.89
C SER A 217 -0.73 -13.10 -16.05
N ILE A 218 -1.77 -12.97 -15.23
CA ILE A 218 -2.66 -11.80 -15.21
C ILE A 218 -1.93 -10.58 -14.64
N ALA A 219 -1.17 -10.75 -13.55
CA ALA A 219 -0.35 -9.69 -12.98
C ALA A 219 0.69 -9.14 -13.98
N ILE A 220 1.38 -10.02 -14.72
CA ILE A 220 2.32 -9.62 -15.78
C ILE A 220 1.60 -8.80 -16.87
N LYS A 221 0.38 -9.17 -17.26
CA LYS A 221 -0.41 -8.38 -18.22
C LYS A 221 -0.73 -6.98 -17.68
N HIS A 222 -1.11 -6.85 -16.41
CA HIS A 222 -1.29 -5.51 -15.82
C HIS A 222 0.01 -4.69 -15.85
N LEU A 223 1.19 -5.31 -15.76
CA LEU A 223 2.49 -4.63 -15.81
C LEU A 223 2.91 -4.18 -17.22
N GLN A 224 2.63 -4.99 -18.25
CA GLN A 224 3.27 -4.87 -19.56
C GLN A 224 2.30 -4.70 -20.73
N ALA A 225 1.12 -5.31 -20.66
CA ALA A 225 0.19 -5.31 -21.79
C ALA A 225 -0.61 -3.99 -21.83
N GLU A 226 -0.77 -3.43 -23.02
CA GLU A 226 -1.67 -2.30 -23.24
C GLU A 226 -3.13 -2.70 -22.99
N ILE A 227 -3.93 -1.74 -22.54
CA ILE A 227 -5.37 -1.97 -22.37
C ILE A 227 -6.01 -2.23 -23.75
N PRO A 228 -6.75 -3.34 -23.93
CA PRO A 228 -7.44 -3.57 -25.19
C PRO A 228 -8.47 -2.46 -25.44
N SER A 229 -8.72 -2.12 -26.71
CA SER A 229 -9.72 -1.11 -27.06
C SER A 229 -11.14 -1.65 -26.79
N ALA A 230 -11.91 -0.91 -25.99
CA ALA A 230 -13.32 -1.22 -25.76
C ALA A 230 -14.14 -0.98 -27.04
N ARG A 231 -13.76 0.05 -27.82
CA ARG A 231 -14.42 0.37 -29.10
C ARG A 231 -14.20 -0.67 -30.18
N ALA A 232 -13.09 -1.41 -30.12
CA ALA A 232 -12.86 -2.53 -31.02
C ALA A 232 -13.87 -3.68 -30.81
N GLN A 233 -14.45 -3.80 -29.60
CA GLN A 233 -15.50 -4.76 -29.30
C GLN A 233 -16.90 -4.19 -29.54
N ASN A 234 -17.13 -2.95 -29.11
CA ASN A 234 -18.38 -2.23 -29.35
C ASN A 234 -18.11 -0.81 -29.92
N PRO A 235 -18.25 -0.62 -31.25
CA PRO A 235 -18.01 0.67 -31.90
C PRO A 235 -18.95 1.80 -31.45
N GLU A 236 -20.08 1.49 -30.81
CA GLU A 236 -21.05 2.48 -30.29
C GLU A 236 -20.53 3.22 -29.06
N ILE A 237 -19.49 2.70 -28.39
CA ILE A 237 -18.87 3.35 -27.24
C ILE A 237 -18.23 4.69 -27.71
N PRO A 238 -18.58 5.83 -27.09
CA PRO A 238 -17.96 7.12 -27.37
C PRO A 238 -16.45 7.10 -27.12
N GLN A 239 -15.68 7.82 -27.95
CA GLN A 239 -14.22 7.89 -27.79
C GLN A 239 -13.83 8.56 -26.47
N SER A 240 -14.61 9.54 -26.03
CA SER A 240 -14.46 10.17 -24.71
C SER A 240 -14.51 9.16 -23.57
N LEU A 241 -15.39 8.16 -23.64
CA LEU A 241 -15.49 7.15 -22.58
C LEU A 241 -14.32 6.16 -22.63
N GLU A 242 -13.86 5.77 -23.82
CA GLU A 242 -12.65 4.96 -23.96
C GLU A 242 -11.40 5.72 -23.49
N ASN A 243 -11.32 7.02 -23.71
CA ASN A 243 -10.22 7.86 -23.23
C ASN A 243 -10.11 7.85 -21.71
N ILE A 244 -11.24 7.79 -21.00
CA ILE A 244 -11.24 7.65 -19.54
C ILE A 244 -10.59 6.34 -19.11
N ILE A 245 -10.92 5.22 -19.78
CA ILE A 245 -10.30 3.92 -19.52
C ILE A 245 -8.79 3.98 -19.78
N ILE A 246 -8.38 4.52 -20.93
CA ILE A 246 -6.96 4.62 -21.32
C ILE A 246 -6.19 5.43 -20.28
N LYS A 247 -6.69 6.61 -19.90
CA LYS A 247 -6.04 7.48 -18.93
C LYS A 247 -6.00 6.86 -17.53
N ALA A 248 -7.09 6.26 -17.05
CA ALA A 248 -7.13 5.60 -15.75
C ALA A 248 -6.19 4.38 -15.69
N THR A 249 -6.08 3.61 -16.78
CA THR A 249 -5.30 2.37 -16.84
C THR A 249 -3.85 2.56 -17.31
N ALA A 250 -3.34 3.81 -17.28
CA ALA A 250 -1.94 4.10 -17.57
C ALA A 250 -0.99 3.31 -16.66
N LYS A 251 0.09 2.76 -17.22
CA LYS A 251 1.03 1.93 -16.42
C LYS A 251 1.81 2.75 -15.41
N ASP A 252 2.19 3.96 -15.81
CA ASP A 252 2.77 4.96 -14.92
C ASP A 252 1.65 5.70 -14.15
N PRO A 253 1.63 5.65 -12.80
CA PRO A 253 0.68 6.41 -11.98
C PRO A 253 0.68 7.94 -12.21
N PHE A 254 1.78 8.51 -12.68
CA PHE A 254 1.89 9.95 -12.99
C PHE A 254 1.12 10.34 -14.26
N LEU A 255 0.90 9.39 -15.17
CA LEU A 255 0.12 9.60 -16.40
C LEU A 255 -1.39 9.38 -16.21
N ARG A 256 -1.81 8.88 -15.03
CA ARG A 256 -3.23 8.75 -14.65
C ARG A 256 -3.79 10.09 -14.18
N TYR A 257 -5.10 10.14 -13.97
CA TYR A 257 -5.75 11.26 -13.25
C TYR A 257 -5.03 11.60 -11.96
N GLN A 258 -4.90 12.89 -11.66
CA GLN A 258 -4.20 13.35 -10.47
C GLN A 258 -4.90 12.91 -9.18
N ASN A 259 -6.23 12.86 -9.22
CA ASN A 259 -7.08 12.42 -8.12
C ASN A 259 -8.43 11.92 -8.67
N ALA A 260 -9.26 11.35 -7.80
CA ALA A 260 -10.56 10.81 -8.19
C ALA A 260 -11.54 11.91 -8.65
N GLU A 261 -11.40 13.14 -8.15
CA GLU A 261 -12.23 14.28 -8.55
C GLU A 261 -12.03 14.67 -10.02
N GLU A 262 -10.80 14.56 -10.54
CA GLU A 262 -10.52 14.79 -11.95
C GLU A 262 -11.21 13.73 -12.83
N MET A 263 -11.18 12.47 -12.40
CA MET A 263 -11.87 11.37 -13.09
C MET A 263 -13.41 11.55 -13.04
N GLU A 264 -13.95 12.00 -11.91
CA GLU A 264 -15.38 12.28 -11.74
C GLU A 264 -15.85 13.35 -12.73
N LYS A 265 -15.11 14.47 -12.84
CA LYS A 265 -15.41 15.55 -13.80
C LYS A 265 -15.34 15.08 -15.25
N ASP A 266 -14.41 14.19 -15.57
CA ASP A 266 -14.31 13.62 -16.91
C ASP A 266 -15.53 12.75 -17.22
N LEU A 267 -15.94 11.87 -16.29
CA LEU A 267 -17.16 11.06 -16.39
C LEU A 267 -18.43 11.91 -16.52
N GLN A 268 -18.54 13.01 -15.79
CA GLN A 268 -19.71 13.91 -15.86
C GLN A 268 -19.91 14.54 -17.24
N THR A 269 -18.84 14.70 -18.02
CA THR A 269 -18.86 15.42 -19.30
C THR A 269 -18.60 14.52 -20.51
N CYS A 270 -18.23 13.25 -20.32
CA CYS A 270 -17.83 12.37 -21.41
C CYS A 270 -18.96 12.08 -22.42
N LEU A 271 -20.23 12.14 -22.00
CA LEU A 271 -21.38 11.95 -22.87
C LEU A 271 -21.89 13.25 -23.52
N ASN A 272 -21.22 14.38 -23.29
CA ASN A 272 -21.55 15.63 -23.97
C ASN A 272 -21.34 15.49 -25.48
N LYS A 273 -22.30 15.98 -26.27
CA LYS A 273 -22.29 15.86 -27.75
C LYS A 273 -20.99 16.34 -28.40
N GLU A 274 -20.33 17.34 -27.81
CA GLU A 274 -19.07 17.91 -28.29
C GLU A 274 -17.87 16.98 -28.07
N ARG A 275 -17.94 16.06 -27.10
CA ARG A 275 -16.85 15.16 -26.69
C ARG A 275 -16.96 13.74 -27.23
N LEU A 276 -18.14 13.31 -27.68
CA LEU A 276 -18.39 11.90 -28.10
C LEU A 276 -17.35 11.36 -29.10
N ASN A 277 -16.84 12.21 -29.99
CA ASN A 277 -15.88 11.87 -31.04
C ASN A 277 -14.53 12.58 -30.86
N GLU A 278 -14.16 12.96 -29.63
CA GLU A 278 -12.83 13.51 -29.35
C GLU A 278 -11.74 12.51 -29.82
N PRO A 279 -10.54 12.97 -30.22
CA PRO A 279 -9.48 12.06 -30.65
C PRO A 279 -9.09 11.09 -29.54
N LYS A 280 -8.65 9.89 -29.92
CA LYS A 280 -8.13 8.90 -28.95
C LYS A 280 -7.01 9.52 -28.12
N TYR A 281 -7.09 9.38 -26.80
CA TYR A 281 -6.08 9.88 -25.89
C TYR A 281 -4.74 9.19 -26.15
N VAL A 282 -3.70 9.99 -26.31
CA VAL A 282 -2.32 9.54 -26.45
C VAL A 282 -1.55 10.13 -25.28
N PHE A 283 -0.77 9.29 -24.60
CA PHE A 283 0.07 9.75 -23.50
C PHE A 283 1.06 10.79 -24.01
N PRO A 284 1.31 11.87 -23.25
CA PRO A 284 2.39 12.79 -23.55
C PRO A 284 3.70 12.00 -23.58
N THR A 285 4.28 11.80 -24.76
CA THR A 285 5.65 11.35 -24.88
C THR A 285 6.54 12.54 -24.58
N ASP A 286 7.59 12.34 -23.78
CA ASP A 286 8.65 13.33 -23.62
C ASP A 286 9.51 13.33 -24.91
N ASP A 287 8.89 13.72 -26.02
CA ASP A 287 9.51 13.79 -27.34
C ASP A 287 9.94 15.22 -27.60
N GLY A 288 11.06 15.59 -26.97
CA GLY A 288 12.12 16.17 -27.78
C GLY A 288 12.54 15.14 -28.82
N ASP A 289 12.10 15.33 -30.06
CA ASP A 289 12.31 14.47 -31.23
C ASP A 289 11.40 13.24 -31.36
N THR A 290 10.21 13.41 -31.95
CA THR A 290 9.78 12.61 -33.13
C THR A 290 8.57 13.28 -33.79
N LYS A 291 8.83 14.11 -34.81
CA LYS A 291 7.78 14.53 -35.74
C LYS A 291 7.47 13.38 -36.71
N THR A 292 6.25 12.87 -36.61
CA THR A 292 5.40 12.35 -37.70
C THR A 292 5.97 11.29 -38.65
N ILE A 293 5.39 10.08 -38.62
CA ILE A 293 5.17 9.28 -39.84
C ILE A 293 3.72 8.78 -39.82
N PRO A 294 2.93 8.98 -40.89
CA PRO A 294 1.57 8.44 -41.01
C PRO A 294 1.58 6.93 -41.29
N ILE A 295 0.63 6.23 -40.69
CA ILE A 295 0.41 4.79 -40.80
C ILE A 295 -0.07 4.46 -42.23
N ILE A 296 0.77 3.80 -43.03
CA ILE A 296 0.35 2.98 -44.16
C ILE A 296 1.15 1.67 -44.15
N ALA A 297 0.39 0.58 -44.10
CA ALA A 297 0.72 -0.80 -44.49
C ALA A 297 1.81 -1.56 -43.71
N THR A 298 1.36 -2.41 -42.77
CA THR A 298 1.89 -3.78 -42.60
C THR A 298 0.83 -4.69 -41.93
N LYS A 299 -0.22 -5.04 -42.68
CA LYS A 299 -0.84 -6.37 -42.54
C LYS A 299 0.08 -7.32 -43.31
N GLU A 300 1.01 -7.99 -42.62
CA GLU A 300 1.72 -9.22 -43.04
C GLU A 300 2.95 -9.46 -42.15
N ALA A 301 2.73 -9.77 -40.87
CA ALA A 301 3.78 -10.31 -40.00
C ALA A 301 3.20 -10.99 -38.76
N MET A 302 2.15 -11.81 -38.89
CA MET A 302 1.65 -12.64 -37.77
C MET A 302 0.75 -13.78 -38.25
N GLN A 303 1.25 -14.60 -39.17
CA GLN A 303 0.74 -15.95 -39.36
C GLN A 303 1.93 -16.83 -39.70
N ASN A 304 2.30 -17.74 -38.80
CA ASN A 304 2.81 -19.08 -39.10
C ASN A 304 3.25 -19.75 -37.80
N LEU A 305 2.32 -20.47 -37.18
CA LEU A 305 2.56 -21.55 -36.22
C LEU A 305 1.31 -22.44 -36.23
N ASP A 306 1.17 -23.30 -37.25
CA ASP A 306 0.77 -24.69 -37.03
C ASP A 306 0.90 -25.55 -38.30
N LYS A 307 1.67 -26.64 -38.16
CA LYS A 307 1.52 -28.00 -38.74
C LYS A 307 1.30 -28.16 -40.25
N THR A 308 2.26 -28.81 -40.92
CA THR A 308 2.25 -30.28 -41.22
C THR A 308 3.26 -30.59 -42.34
N ILE A 309 4.14 -31.56 -42.07
CA ILE A 309 5.13 -32.11 -43.00
C ILE A 309 4.54 -33.37 -43.64
N VAL A 310 4.52 -33.49 -44.98
CA VAL A 310 4.79 -34.74 -45.76
C VAL A 310 5.27 -34.35 -47.19
N PRO A 311 6.22 -35.09 -47.82
CA PRO A 311 7.07 -34.61 -48.91
C PRO A 311 6.82 -35.29 -50.29
N GLU A 312 7.48 -34.76 -51.33
CA GLU A 312 8.20 -35.44 -52.44
C GLU A 312 7.99 -34.79 -53.83
N GLY A 313 9.09 -34.67 -54.59
CA GLY A 313 9.08 -35.16 -55.98
C GLY A 313 9.47 -34.23 -57.13
N LYS A 314 10.78 -34.18 -57.41
CA LYS A 314 11.42 -34.23 -58.75
C LYS A 314 11.53 -32.98 -59.66
N VAL A 315 12.57 -33.10 -60.49
CA VAL A 315 13.41 -32.13 -61.21
C VAL A 315 13.27 -32.32 -62.73
N ALA A 316 13.73 -31.31 -63.50
CA ALA A 316 14.20 -31.30 -64.91
C ALA A 316 13.18 -30.82 -65.96
N ALA A 317 13.52 -30.08 -67.04
CA ALA A 317 14.72 -29.37 -67.50
C ALA A 317 14.38 -28.58 -68.81
N GLU A 318 15.31 -27.70 -69.22
CA GLU A 318 15.70 -27.28 -70.59
C GLU A 318 14.98 -26.15 -71.40
N GLU A 319 15.73 -25.04 -71.52
CA GLU A 319 16.24 -24.31 -72.72
C GLU A 319 15.37 -23.92 -73.94
N ALA A 320 15.46 -22.63 -74.37
CA ALA A 320 16.15 -22.18 -75.62
C ALA A 320 15.96 -20.67 -75.93
N VAL A 321 16.99 -20.08 -76.57
CA VAL A 321 17.32 -18.65 -76.94
C VAL A 321 16.79 -18.31 -78.39
N PRO A 322 17.13 -17.23 -79.16
CA PRO A 322 17.78 -15.91 -78.94
C PRO A 322 17.28 -14.67 -79.75
N ASP A 323 17.90 -13.52 -79.41
CA ASP A 323 18.26 -12.25 -80.10
C ASP A 323 18.03 -12.02 -81.62
N ASP A 324 17.79 -10.74 -82.03
CA ASP A 324 18.12 -10.25 -83.38
C ASP A 324 18.33 -8.70 -83.53
N LYS A 325 19.58 -8.35 -83.88
CA LYS A 325 20.10 -7.43 -84.95
C LYS A 325 19.99 -5.88 -84.94
N LYS A 326 21.19 -5.29 -85.16
CA LYS A 326 21.51 -3.99 -85.80
C LYS A 326 21.72 -4.11 -87.33
N GLY A 327 21.37 -3.06 -88.10
CA GLY A 327 22.37 -2.34 -88.93
C GLY A 327 22.10 -2.02 -90.43
N LYS A 328 22.65 -0.84 -90.81
CA LYS A 328 23.33 -0.44 -92.10
C LYS A 328 22.49 0.17 -93.27
N LYS A 329 22.87 1.36 -93.82
CA LYS A 329 23.92 1.65 -94.86
C LYS A 329 23.70 2.98 -95.69
N LYS A 330 24.81 3.73 -95.89
CA LYS A 330 25.35 4.44 -97.11
C LYS A 330 24.55 5.42 -98.00
N LYS A 331 25.15 6.59 -98.33
CA LYS A 331 25.64 6.99 -99.70
C LYS A 331 26.52 8.28 -99.73
N LYS A 332 27.14 8.55 -100.90
CA LYS A 332 28.44 9.21 -101.23
C LYS A 332 28.38 10.67 -101.80
N MET A 333 29.56 11.33 -101.80
CA MET A 333 30.15 12.34 -102.76
C MET A 333 29.65 13.83 -102.71
N SER A 334 30.39 14.92 -103.01
CA SER A 334 31.75 15.23 -103.53
C SER A 334 32.10 16.76 -103.47
N LYS A 335 33.37 17.10 -103.16
CA LYS A 335 34.28 18.23 -103.57
C LYS A 335 33.94 19.75 -103.41
N LYS A 336 34.65 20.39 -102.46
CA LYS A 336 35.67 21.48 -102.55
C LYS A 336 35.39 22.82 -103.31
N LYS A 337 35.30 23.95 -102.59
CA LYS A 337 36.31 25.05 -102.40
C LYS A 337 35.64 26.41 -102.08
N LYS A 338 35.95 26.98 -100.91
CA LYS A 338 36.23 28.41 -100.59
C LYS A 338 36.47 28.51 -99.06
N VAL A 339 37.66 28.09 -98.63
CA VAL A 339 38.01 27.78 -97.21
C VAL A 339 38.58 28.98 -96.43
N ALA A 340 38.69 30.18 -97.00
CA ALA A 340 39.34 31.29 -96.28
C ALA A 340 38.43 32.04 -95.28
N TRP A 341 37.10 32.03 -95.44
CA TRP A 341 36.19 32.81 -94.57
C TRP A 341 35.57 32.01 -93.42
N ILE A 342 35.45 30.68 -93.58
CA ILE A 342 34.84 29.79 -92.57
C ILE A 342 35.79 29.55 -91.38
N VAL A 343 37.12 29.61 -91.60
CA VAL A 343 38.09 29.39 -90.51
C VAL A 343 38.05 30.54 -89.49
N PHE A 344 37.83 31.79 -89.92
CA PHE A 344 37.75 32.93 -88.99
C PHE A 344 36.43 32.96 -88.21
N SER A 345 35.29 32.61 -88.85
CA SER A 345 34.00 32.49 -88.16
C SER A 345 33.92 31.26 -87.25
N VAL A 346 34.54 30.14 -87.65
CA VAL A 346 34.63 28.95 -86.79
C VAL A 346 35.54 29.24 -85.61
N ILE A 347 36.68 29.93 -85.76
CA ILE A 347 37.53 30.31 -84.62
C ILE A 347 36.82 31.28 -83.67
N ILE A 348 36.05 32.26 -84.16
CA ILE A 348 35.27 33.16 -83.29
C ILE A 348 34.13 32.42 -82.59
N VAL A 349 33.40 31.53 -83.28
CA VAL A 349 32.38 30.69 -82.66
C VAL A 349 33.00 29.68 -81.71
N PHE A 350 34.20 29.18 -81.97
CA PHE A 350 34.94 28.28 -81.06
C PHE A 350 35.49 29.05 -79.86
N ILE A 351 35.94 30.29 -80.02
CA ILE A 351 36.38 31.16 -78.91
C ILE A 351 35.16 31.59 -78.08
N ILE A 352 34.03 31.94 -78.70
CA ILE A 352 32.78 32.27 -77.99
C ILE A 352 32.20 31.02 -77.35
N ALA A 353 32.28 29.85 -77.99
CA ALA A 353 31.85 28.59 -77.41
C ALA A 353 32.78 28.15 -76.28
N ILE A 354 34.10 28.35 -76.38
CA ILE A 354 35.07 28.11 -75.30
C ILE A 354 34.87 29.14 -74.18
N LEU A 355 34.59 30.41 -74.49
CA LEU A 355 34.32 31.46 -73.51
C LEU A 355 32.97 31.20 -72.80
N LEU A 356 31.96 30.71 -73.52
CA LEU A 356 30.69 30.24 -72.95
C LEU A 356 30.89 28.94 -72.17
N LEU A 357 31.70 27.98 -72.63
CA LEU A 357 32.04 26.77 -71.87
C LEU A 357 32.85 27.11 -70.61
N TRP A 358 33.67 28.17 -70.66
CA TRP A 358 34.47 28.67 -69.54
C TRP A 358 33.61 29.50 -68.57
N LEU A 359 32.59 30.22 -69.06
CA LEU A 359 31.59 30.90 -68.23
C LEU A 359 30.56 29.94 -67.61
N LEU A 360 30.14 28.89 -68.33
CA LEU A 360 29.20 27.88 -67.84
C LEU A 360 29.89 26.75 -67.03
N GLY A 361 31.21 26.65 -67.08
CA GLY A 361 32.01 25.63 -66.36
C GLY A 361 32.36 25.98 -64.91
N LYS A 362 32.01 27.17 -64.42
CA LYS A 362 32.07 27.49 -62.98
C LYS A 362 30.77 27.03 -62.34
N GLY A 363 30.71 25.76 -61.94
CA GLY A 363 29.73 25.32 -60.93
C GLY A 363 29.89 26.16 -59.65
N PRO A 364 28.86 26.22 -58.79
CA PRO A 364 28.96 26.93 -57.52
C PRO A 364 30.20 26.42 -56.76
N GLU A 365 30.97 27.36 -56.22
CA GLU A 365 32.18 27.04 -55.47
C GLU A 365 31.75 26.36 -54.17
N GLU A 366 31.84 25.03 -54.15
CA GLU A 366 31.58 24.21 -52.98
C GLU A 366 32.79 24.27 -52.05
N ILE A 367 32.54 24.62 -50.79
CA ILE A 367 33.54 24.75 -49.74
C ILE A 367 33.17 23.73 -48.67
N ALA A 368 34.16 23.08 -48.07
CA ALA A 368 33.91 22.17 -46.95
C ALA A 368 33.44 22.96 -45.73
N VAL A 369 32.41 22.48 -45.03
CA VAL A 369 31.97 23.06 -43.76
C VAL A 369 33.12 22.98 -42.74
N PRO A 370 33.60 24.11 -42.19
CA PRO A 370 34.68 24.15 -41.21
C PRO A 370 34.31 23.44 -39.91
N ASP A 371 35.28 22.75 -39.30
CA ASP A 371 35.12 22.21 -37.97
C ASP A 371 35.15 23.32 -36.90
N VAL A 372 34.02 23.46 -36.23
CA VAL A 372 33.77 24.45 -35.17
C VAL A 372 33.51 23.79 -33.81
N GLU A 373 33.66 22.47 -33.69
CA GLU A 373 33.49 21.75 -32.43
C GLU A 373 34.41 22.33 -31.34
N GLY A 374 33.86 22.53 -30.13
CA GLY A 374 34.59 23.05 -28.98
C GLY A 374 34.93 24.56 -29.04
N LYS A 375 34.52 25.28 -30.09
CA LYS A 375 34.61 26.75 -30.15
C LYS A 375 33.40 27.39 -29.47
N THR A 376 33.54 28.65 -29.05
CA THR A 376 32.38 29.44 -28.60
C THR A 376 31.47 29.75 -29.78
N GLU A 377 30.19 30.03 -29.51
CA GLU A 377 29.22 30.40 -30.56
C GLU A 377 29.74 31.55 -31.45
N ASP A 378 30.26 32.62 -30.85
CA ASP A 378 30.83 33.76 -31.60
C ASP A 378 32.01 33.36 -32.49
N GLN A 379 32.88 32.48 -32.01
CA GLN A 379 34.04 32.01 -32.77
C GLN A 379 33.62 31.09 -33.93
N ALA A 380 32.62 30.24 -33.71
CA ALA A 380 32.05 29.38 -34.72
C ALA A 380 31.34 30.20 -35.81
N ILE A 381 30.52 31.17 -35.41
CA ILE A 381 29.84 32.09 -36.33
C ILE A 381 30.85 32.86 -37.17
N ALA A 382 31.88 33.43 -36.55
CA ALA A 382 32.92 34.18 -37.26
C ALA A 382 33.67 33.31 -38.28
N LEU A 383 33.95 32.04 -37.95
CA LEU A 383 34.64 31.11 -38.84
C LEU A 383 33.75 30.70 -40.04
N LEU A 384 32.49 30.35 -39.77
CA LEU A 384 31.53 29.96 -40.80
C LEU A 384 31.21 31.12 -41.76
N GLN A 385 31.05 32.34 -41.24
CA GLN A 385 30.83 33.53 -42.08
C GLN A 385 32.06 33.91 -42.90
N LYS A 386 33.27 33.77 -42.33
CA LYS A 386 34.53 34.03 -43.04
C LYS A 386 34.70 33.12 -44.26
N ASP A 387 34.30 31.86 -44.14
CA ASP A 387 34.38 30.87 -45.21
C ASP A 387 33.17 30.94 -46.17
N GLY A 388 32.23 31.84 -45.89
CA GLY A 388 31.16 32.24 -46.80
C GLY A 388 29.82 31.53 -46.58
N PHE A 389 29.62 30.89 -45.43
CA PHE A 389 28.35 30.30 -45.02
C PHE A 389 27.45 31.32 -44.31
N VAL A 390 26.14 31.05 -44.31
CA VAL A 390 25.15 31.84 -43.57
C VAL A 390 24.75 31.07 -42.32
N ILE A 391 24.58 31.76 -41.19
CA ILE A 391 24.13 31.10 -39.96
C ILE A 391 22.62 30.84 -40.03
N GLY A 392 22.25 29.59 -39.80
CA GLY A 392 20.88 29.10 -39.71
C GLY A 392 20.31 29.29 -38.32
N LYS A 393 19.72 28.23 -37.75
CA LYS A 393 19.22 28.22 -36.38
C LYS A 393 20.32 27.77 -35.42
N THR A 394 20.44 28.45 -34.29
CA THR A 394 21.17 27.95 -33.13
C THR A 394 20.18 27.18 -32.25
N ALA A 395 20.55 25.95 -31.85
CA ALA A 395 19.79 25.12 -30.93
C ALA A 395 20.68 24.71 -29.75
N GLU A 396 20.10 24.70 -28.56
CA GLU A 396 20.79 24.26 -27.34
C GLU A 396 20.60 22.76 -27.13
N LYS A 397 21.66 22.06 -26.74
CA LYS A 397 21.62 20.61 -26.48
C LYS A 397 22.53 20.25 -25.29
N ASN A 398 22.11 19.30 -24.47
CA ASN A 398 22.97 18.80 -23.40
C ASN A 398 24.12 17.95 -23.97
N SER A 399 25.32 18.16 -23.44
CA SER A 399 26.49 17.34 -23.77
C SER A 399 27.34 17.12 -22.52
N ASP A 400 27.73 15.87 -22.29
CA ASP A 400 28.69 15.50 -21.24
C ASP A 400 30.15 15.65 -21.72
N ALA A 401 30.37 15.78 -23.03
CA ALA A 401 31.70 15.83 -23.64
C ALA A 401 32.17 17.26 -23.95
N VAL A 402 31.24 18.19 -24.15
CA VAL A 402 31.51 19.57 -24.58
C VAL A 402 31.04 20.53 -23.49
N GLU A 403 31.94 21.41 -23.03
CA GLU A 403 31.64 22.39 -21.97
C GLU A 403 30.49 23.32 -22.36
N GLU A 404 29.77 23.82 -21.36
CA GLU A 404 28.68 24.78 -21.52
C GLU A 404 29.13 26.02 -22.31
N GLY A 405 28.33 26.44 -23.29
CA GLY A 405 28.61 27.58 -24.17
C GLY A 405 29.52 27.28 -25.37
N LYS A 406 29.94 26.03 -25.57
CA LYS A 406 30.71 25.59 -26.75
C LYS A 406 29.86 24.82 -27.74
N VAL A 407 30.21 24.93 -29.02
CA VAL A 407 29.52 24.22 -30.11
C VAL A 407 29.82 22.72 -30.03
N ILE A 408 28.77 21.91 -30.06
CA ILE A 408 28.80 20.46 -30.11
C ILE A 408 29.07 19.99 -31.54
N ASN A 409 28.22 20.43 -32.47
CA ASN A 409 28.33 20.11 -33.89
C ASN A 409 27.52 21.12 -34.73
N THR A 410 27.56 20.92 -36.05
CA THR A 410 26.83 21.72 -37.04
C THR A 410 25.96 20.82 -37.91
N ASP A 411 24.91 21.38 -38.50
CA ASP A 411 24.09 20.74 -39.54
C ASP A 411 23.96 21.69 -40.73
N PRO A 412 24.50 21.35 -41.91
CA PRO A 412 25.27 20.14 -42.27
C PRO A 412 26.56 19.93 -41.46
N GLU A 413 27.03 18.68 -41.34
CA GLU A 413 28.19 18.30 -40.51
C GLU A 413 29.52 18.85 -41.05
N ALA A 414 30.51 19.01 -40.15
CA ALA A 414 31.85 19.45 -40.51
C ALA A 414 32.48 18.51 -41.56
N GLY A 415 33.09 19.09 -42.59
CA GLY A 415 33.69 18.37 -43.71
C GLY A 415 32.74 18.10 -44.89
N GLU A 416 31.43 18.33 -44.75
CA GLU A 416 30.51 18.26 -45.90
C GLU A 416 30.79 19.40 -46.91
N MET A 417 30.79 19.08 -48.20
CA MET A 417 30.93 20.07 -49.26
C MET A 417 29.57 20.76 -49.49
N LYS A 418 29.52 22.07 -49.29
CA LYS A 418 28.31 22.87 -49.50
C LYS A 418 28.61 24.13 -50.29
N GLU A 419 27.63 24.58 -51.03
CA GLU A 419 27.74 25.82 -51.80
C GLU A 419 27.90 27.02 -50.86
N LYS A 420 28.73 27.98 -51.27
CA LYS A 420 28.85 29.26 -50.58
C LYS A 420 27.47 29.93 -50.43
N GLY A 421 27.15 30.38 -49.23
CA GLY A 421 25.83 30.94 -48.89
C GLY A 421 24.83 29.94 -48.30
N THR A 422 25.18 28.65 -48.21
CA THR A 422 24.36 27.64 -47.53
C THR A 422 24.19 27.99 -46.05
N LYS A 423 23.00 27.69 -45.50
CA LYS A 423 22.69 27.90 -44.08
C LYS A 423 23.23 26.75 -43.24
N ILE A 424 24.01 27.06 -42.21
CA ILE A 424 24.56 26.09 -41.24
C ILE A 424 23.90 26.31 -39.89
N ASN A 425 23.24 25.28 -39.36
CA ASN A 425 22.68 25.27 -38.02
C ASN A 425 23.78 24.93 -37.01
N LEU A 426 23.71 25.52 -35.81
CA LEU A 426 24.68 25.33 -34.73
C LEU A 426 23.98 24.65 -33.55
N PHE A 427 24.61 23.62 -33.00
CA PHE A 427 24.17 23.03 -31.74
C PHE A 427 25.15 23.41 -30.62
N VAL A 428 24.68 24.17 -29.64
CA VAL A 428 25.53 24.67 -28.53
C VAL A 428 25.26 23.85 -27.27
N SER A 429 26.32 23.48 -26.56
CA SER A 429 26.24 22.75 -25.31
C SER A 429 25.68 23.63 -24.20
N ILE A 430 24.65 23.15 -23.52
CA ILE A 430 24.19 23.70 -22.22
C ILE A 430 24.73 22.89 -21.03
N GLY A 431 25.79 22.10 -21.25
CA GLY A 431 26.41 21.24 -20.26
C GLY A 431 25.64 19.95 -19.96
N SER A 432 26.11 19.19 -18.98
CA SER A 432 25.50 17.93 -18.55
C SER A 432 24.08 18.13 -18.04
N LYS A 433 23.21 17.16 -18.32
CA LYS A 433 21.82 17.14 -17.83
C LYS A 433 21.82 17.22 -16.29
N LYS A 434 21.23 18.29 -15.77
CA LYS A 434 21.03 18.47 -14.32
C LYS A 434 19.67 17.87 -13.93
N ILE A 435 19.66 17.19 -12.79
CA ILE A 435 18.47 16.62 -12.15
C ILE A 435 18.27 17.39 -10.85
N THR A 436 17.02 17.77 -10.56
CA THR A 436 16.67 18.37 -9.27
C THR A 436 16.56 17.28 -8.22
N MET A 437 17.26 17.42 -7.11
CA MET A 437 17.24 16.45 -6.02
C MET A 437 15.89 16.53 -5.28
N ASP A 438 15.15 15.42 -5.21
CA ASP A 438 13.91 15.37 -4.43
C ASP A 438 14.20 15.30 -2.91
N ASP A 439 13.16 15.45 -2.10
CA ASP A 439 13.20 15.19 -0.65
C ASP A 439 12.92 13.71 -0.36
N TYR A 440 13.93 13.03 0.17
CA TYR A 440 13.94 11.63 0.56
C TYR A 440 13.91 11.44 2.08
N THR A 441 13.82 12.51 2.87
CA THR A 441 13.66 12.39 4.32
C THR A 441 12.38 11.62 4.67
N GLY A 442 12.47 10.74 5.67
CA GLY A 442 11.40 9.83 6.08
C GLY A 442 11.11 8.66 5.12
N ARG A 443 11.88 8.50 4.03
CA ARG A 443 11.74 7.36 3.11
C ARG A 443 12.74 6.25 3.42
N SER A 444 12.43 5.05 2.95
CA SER A 444 13.33 3.88 3.02
C SER A 444 14.63 4.15 2.25
N TYR A 445 15.77 3.89 2.88
CA TYR A 445 17.08 4.02 2.23
C TYR A 445 17.22 3.09 1.03
N ASP A 446 16.79 1.83 1.15
CA ASP A 446 16.96 0.82 0.08
C ASP A 446 16.12 1.16 -1.16
N ASP A 447 14.88 1.62 -0.96
CA ASP A 447 14.02 2.07 -2.05
C ASP A 447 14.59 3.33 -2.72
N THR A 448 15.06 4.28 -1.91
CA THR A 448 15.63 5.54 -2.37
C THR A 448 16.93 5.32 -3.15
N LYS A 449 17.79 4.41 -2.67
CA LYS A 449 19.03 4.03 -3.36
C LYS A 449 18.70 3.46 -4.74
N THR A 450 17.77 2.51 -4.81
CA THR A 450 17.36 1.90 -6.09
C THR A 450 16.76 2.93 -7.05
N LEU A 451 15.99 3.89 -6.54
CA LEU A 451 15.44 4.99 -7.33
C LEU A 451 16.55 5.89 -7.91
N LEU A 452 17.50 6.31 -7.07
CA LEU A 452 18.61 7.18 -7.50
C LEU A 452 19.56 6.47 -8.47
N GLU A 453 19.82 5.18 -8.29
CA GLU A 453 20.59 4.38 -9.25
C GLU A 453 19.92 4.37 -10.64
N LYS A 454 18.59 4.25 -10.70
CA LYS A 454 17.82 4.36 -11.96
C LYS A 454 17.87 5.76 -12.57
N GLN A 455 17.99 6.80 -11.76
CA GLN A 455 18.18 8.19 -12.22
C GLN A 455 19.63 8.48 -12.66
N GLY A 456 20.54 7.50 -12.55
CA GLY A 456 21.91 7.57 -13.05
C GLY A 456 22.93 8.05 -12.03
N PHE A 457 22.57 8.13 -10.74
CA PHE A 457 23.53 8.38 -9.66
C PHE A 457 24.38 7.14 -9.42
N LYS A 458 25.69 7.32 -9.32
CA LYS A 458 26.64 6.20 -9.17
C LYS A 458 27.17 6.04 -7.76
N ASN A 459 27.25 7.12 -7.00
CA ASN A 459 27.90 7.16 -5.71
C ASN A 459 26.86 7.49 -4.64
N ILE A 460 26.21 6.46 -4.10
CA ILE A 460 25.22 6.60 -3.03
C ILE A 460 25.76 5.89 -1.80
N SER A 461 25.86 6.60 -0.69
CA SER A 461 26.39 6.12 0.58
C SER A 461 25.49 6.54 1.73
N TYR A 462 25.66 5.89 2.89
CA TYR A 462 24.96 6.28 4.10
C TYR A 462 25.83 6.14 5.34
N GLU A 463 25.42 6.84 6.39
CA GLU A 463 25.85 6.63 7.77
C GLU A 463 24.64 6.43 8.68
N GLU A 464 24.83 5.75 9.81
CA GLU A 464 23.73 5.45 10.73
C GLU A 464 23.74 6.40 11.93
N ALA A 465 22.54 6.85 12.32
CA ALA A 465 22.33 7.62 13.54
C ALA A 465 21.07 7.14 14.27
N TYR A 466 21.03 7.31 15.59
CA TYR A 466 19.80 7.06 16.35
C TYR A 466 18.81 8.20 16.13
N SER A 467 17.52 7.87 16.05
CA SER A 467 16.42 8.84 15.96
C SER A 467 15.21 8.35 16.74
N SER A 468 14.59 9.26 17.50
CA SER A 468 13.30 9.00 18.16
C SER A 468 12.08 9.36 17.32
N GLU A 469 12.30 10.01 16.17
CA GLU A 469 11.22 10.51 15.31
C GLU A 469 11.09 9.72 14.00
N ILE A 470 12.15 9.01 13.59
CA ILE A 470 12.27 8.34 12.30
C ILE A 470 12.56 6.85 12.52
N ASP A 471 11.71 6.00 11.95
CA ASP A 471 11.82 4.54 12.05
C ASP A 471 13.14 3.99 11.49
N GLU A 472 13.57 2.84 12.01
CA GLU A 472 14.78 2.14 11.55
C GLU A 472 14.75 1.86 10.03
N GLY A 473 15.88 2.11 9.35
CA GLY A 473 16.02 1.95 7.90
C GLY A 473 15.53 3.15 7.07
N MET A 474 14.91 4.16 7.71
CA MET A 474 14.45 5.38 7.04
C MET A 474 15.50 6.50 7.08
N ILE A 475 15.47 7.37 6.09
CA ILE A 475 16.42 8.48 5.93
C ILE A 475 16.06 9.62 6.89
N ILE A 476 16.99 9.96 7.77
CA ILE A 476 16.94 11.13 8.66
C ILE A 476 17.28 12.42 7.90
N SER A 477 18.34 12.37 7.11
CA SER A 477 18.78 13.53 6.31
C SER A 477 19.52 13.10 5.06
N GLN A 478 19.62 14.02 4.11
CA GLN A 478 20.26 13.78 2.82
C GLN A 478 21.24 14.89 2.48
N THR A 479 22.22 14.54 1.66
CA THR A 479 23.12 15.46 0.97
C THR A 479 23.31 14.94 -0.45
N PRO A 480 23.12 15.75 -1.50
CA PRO A 480 22.69 17.15 -1.51
C PRO A 480 21.27 17.38 -0.99
N SER A 481 20.97 18.59 -0.51
CA SER A 481 19.66 18.96 0.00
C SER A 481 18.59 18.97 -1.11
N ALA A 482 17.34 18.76 -0.73
CA ALA A 482 16.20 18.83 -1.64
C ALA A 482 16.17 20.17 -2.41
N GLY A 483 15.77 20.13 -3.68
CA GLY A 483 15.74 21.27 -4.60
C GLY A 483 17.09 21.61 -5.26
N THR A 484 18.18 20.94 -4.89
CA THR A 484 19.50 21.20 -5.50
C THR A 484 19.58 20.58 -6.90
N ASN A 485 19.98 21.37 -7.91
CA ASN A 485 20.22 20.87 -9.27
C ASN A 485 21.62 20.27 -9.36
N VAL A 486 21.69 18.97 -9.66
CA VAL A 486 22.92 18.18 -9.61
C VAL A 486 23.11 17.34 -10.86
N VAL A 487 24.35 17.02 -11.20
CA VAL A 487 24.67 16.13 -12.33
C VAL A 487 24.83 14.71 -11.78
N ALA A 488 23.86 13.83 -12.06
CA ALA A 488 23.79 12.52 -11.41
C ALA A 488 25.06 11.68 -11.52
N LYS A 489 25.74 11.70 -12.67
CA LYS A 489 26.96 10.92 -12.91
C LYS A 489 28.15 11.33 -12.04
N SER A 490 28.19 12.57 -11.52
CA SER A 490 29.33 13.14 -10.80
C SER A 490 28.99 13.56 -9.37
N THR A 491 27.76 13.31 -8.92
CA THR A 491 27.29 13.75 -7.60
C THR A 491 27.33 12.60 -6.62
N ASP A 492 27.99 12.82 -5.49
CA ASP A 492 27.97 11.90 -4.35
C ASP A 492 26.74 12.19 -3.49
N VAL A 493 25.87 11.20 -3.36
CA VAL A 493 24.70 11.27 -2.48
C VAL A 493 25.04 10.57 -1.17
N LYS A 494 24.88 11.28 -0.07
CA LYS A 494 25.06 10.76 1.29
C LYS A 494 23.75 10.87 2.06
N PHE A 495 23.34 9.78 2.68
CA PHE A 495 22.20 9.75 3.59
C PHE A 495 22.66 9.54 5.04
N VAL A 496 21.90 10.08 5.98
CA VAL A 496 21.92 9.63 7.36
C VAL A 496 20.69 8.76 7.55
N VAL A 497 20.86 7.51 7.93
CA VAL A 497 19.80 6.52 8.06
C VAL A 497 19.56 6.23 9.54
N SER A 498 18.30 6.12 9.93
CA SER A 498 17.94 5.78 11.29
C SER A 498 18.27 4.31 11.57
N LYS A 499 18.97 4.07 12.67
CA LYS A 499 19.10 2.73 13.26
C LYS A 499 18.15 2.52 14.45
N GLY A 500 17.03 3.23 14.42
CA GLY A 500 16.03 3.24 15.49
C GLY A 500 16.37 4.19 16.63
N THR A 501 15.59 4.12 17.69
CA THR A 501 15.78 4.87 18.93
C THR A 501 17.02 4.40 19.68
N GLU A 502 17.69 5.31 20.40
CA GLU A 502 18.84 4.95 21.23
C GLU A 502 18.44 3.94 22.33
N PRO A 503 19.11 2.77 22.42
CA PRO A 503 18.80 1.79 23.46
C PRO A 503 19.16 2.29 24.85
N VAL A 504 18.37 1.88 25.85
CA VAL A 504 18.53 2.27 27.25
C VAL A 504 18.95 1.09 28.11
N THR A 505 19.86 1.30 29.06
CA THR A 505 20.27 0.24 30.00
C THR A 505 19.37 0.21 31.22
N LEU A 506 18.78 -0.96 31.51
CA LEU A 506 17.84 -1.14 32.60
C LEU A 506 18.53 -1.08 33.97
N LYS A 507 18.00 -0.26 34.87
CA LYS A 507 18.45 -0.20 36.27
C LYS A 507 17.91 -1.40 37.09
N ASP A 508 18.50 -1.64 38.25
CA ASP A 508 17.87 -2.45 39.30
C ASP A 508 16.72 -1.67 39.96
N LEU A 509 15.52 -2.20 39.82
CA LEU A 509 14.23 -1.68 40.27
C LEU A 509 13.70 -2.45 41.47
N ARG A 510 14.43 -3.44 42.01
CA ARG A 510 14.01 -4.14 43.23
C ARG A 510 13.87 -3.17 44.40
N GLY A 511 12.80 -3.32 45.17
CA GLY A 511 12.45 -2.42 46.27
C GLY A 511 11.77 -1.10 45.85
N TYR A 512 11.63 -0.82 44.55
CA TYR A 512 10.88 0.34 44.09
C TYR A 512 9.38 0.08 44.20
N THR A 513 8.58 1.13 44.30
CA THR A 513 7.12 1.04 44.18
C THR A 513 6.72 1.00 42.71
N LYS A 514 5.51 0.51 42.40
CA LYS A 514 4.96 0.54 41.04
C LYS A 514 5.07 1.92 40.38
N THR A 515 4.67 2.97 41.10
CA THR A 515 4.74 4.36 40.62
C THR A 515 6.18 4.78 40.31
N ALA A 516 7.14 4.45 41.17
CA ALA A 516 8.54 4.80 40.93
C ALA A 516 9.14 4.04 39.73
N VAL A 517 8.64 2.83 39.43
CA VAL A 517 9.00 2.10 38.22
C VAL A 517 8.38 2.74 36.97
N GLU A 518 7.11 3.14 37.03
CA GLU A 518 6.43 3.85 35.94
C GLU A 518 7.10 5.20 35.63
N ASP A 519 7.49 5.96 36.66
CA ASP A 519 8.21 7.24 36.53
C ASP A 519 9.60 7.06 35.90
N TYR A 520 10.27 5.93 36.16
CA TYR A 520 11.54 5.58 35.51
C TYR A 520 11.35 5.13 34.05
N ALA A 521 10.31 4.31 33.79
CA ALA A 521 10.07 3.70 32.49
C ALA A 521 9.51 4.69 31.45
N SER A 522 8.62 5.60 31.88
CA SER A 522 7.93 6.55 31.00
C SER A 522 8.85 7.42 30.14
N PRO A 523 9.87 8.12 30.67
CA PRO A 523 10.76 8.96 29.85
C PRO A 523 11.68 8.15 28.93
N LEU A 524 11.86 6.86 29.22
CA LEU A 524 12.67 5.94 28.41
C LEU A 524 11.81 5.23 27.34
N GLY A 525 10.51 5.51 27.28
CA GLY A 525 9.57 4.86 26.37
C GLY A 525 9.29 3.39 26.69
N LEU A 526 9.65 2.91 27.88
CA LEU A 526 9.45 1.51 28.28
C LEU A 526 8.03 1.30 28.84
N LYS A 527 7.46 0.13 28.59
CA LYS A 527 6.17 -0.30 29.14
C LYS A 527 6.39 -1.06 30.44
N VAL A 528 5.43 -1.00 31.35
CA VAL A 528 5.48 -1.71 32.63
C VAL A 528 4.29 -2.66 32.73
N SER A 529 4.57 -3.94 32.99
CA SER A 529 3.59 -4.97 33.33
C SER A 529 3.83 -5.43 34.76
N SER A 530 2.78 -5.58 35.57
CA SER A 530 2.90 -5.92 36.98
C SER A 530 2.03 -7.11 37.36
N THR A 531 2.61 -8.09 38.03
CA THR A 531 1.90 -9.18 38.74
C THR A 531 2.14 -9.06 40.25
N GLU A 532 1.35 -9.77 41.06
CA GLU A 532 1.50 -9.77 42.51
C GLU A 532 1.83 -11.18 43.04
N GLU A 533 2.76 -11.25 43.98
CA GLU A 533 3.13 -12.48 44.71
C GLU A 533 3.28 -12.19 46.21
N ASN A 534 2.93 -13.15 47.05
CA ASN A 534 3.13 -13.01 48.49
C ASN A 534 4.62 -13.08 48.84
N SER A 535 5.08 -12.19 49.72
CA SER A 535 6.46 -12.19 50.21
C SER A 535 6.52 -11.85 51.69
N ASN A 536 7.35 -12.61 52.41
CA ASN A 536 7.64 -12.36 53.84
C ASN A 536 8.87 -11.45 54.04
N THR A 537 9.60 -11.14 52.96
CA THR A 537 10.89 -10.41 53.02
C THR A 537 10.85 -9.04 52.33
N VAL A 538 9.82 -8.78 51.51
CA VAL A 538 9.65 -7.55 50.74
C VAL A 538 8.36 -6.87 51.17
N GLU A 539 8.42 -5.58 51.49
CA GLU A 539 7.26 -4.82 51.95
C GLU A 539 6.16 -4.78 50.88
N LYS A 540 4.90 -4.76 51.33
CA LYS A 540 3.74 -4.74 50.43
C LYS A 540 3.81 -3.54 49.48
N GLY A 541 3.62 -3.80 48.18
CA GLY A 541 3.66 -2.80 47.11
C GLY A 541 5.04 -2.49 46.53
N GLN A 542 6.11 -3.14 47.03
CA GLN A 542 7.45 -3.04 46.46
C GLN A 542 7.76 -4.18 45.48
N VAL A 543 8.65 -3.92 44.53
CA VAL A 543 9.12 -4.90 43.54
C VAL A 543 9.98 -5.96 44.21
N ILE A 544 9.55 -7.22 44.10
CA ILE A 544 10.28 -8.44 44.49
C ILE A 544 11.33 -8.77 43.44
N SER A 545 10.91 -8.81 42.17
CA SER A 545 11.74 -9.18 41.04
C SER A 545 11.32 -8.42 39.79
N GLN A 546 12.26 -8.31 38.85
CA GLN A 546 12.05 -7.71 37.55
C GLN A 546 12.53 -8.66 36.46
N SER A 547 11.91 -8.55 35.30
CA SER A 547 12.35 -9.17 34.05
C SER A 547 12.17 -8.16 32.91
N PRO A 548 13.20 -7.88 32.10
CA PRO A 548 14.57 -8.41 32.14
C PRO A 548 15.40 -7.97 33.36
N SER A 549 16.55 -8.64 33.59
CA SER A 549 17.43 -8.31 34.72
C SER A 549 18.12 -6.95 34.55
N SER A 550 18.58 -6.37 35.67
CA SER A 550 19.35 -5.12 35.66
C SER A 550 20.60 -5.24 34.77
N GLY A 551 20.91 -4.19 34.02
CA GLY A 551 22.03 -4.15 33.09
C GLY A 551 21.68 -4.62 31.67
N THR A 552 20.48 -5.16 31.45
CA THR A 552 20.01 -5.48 30.10
C THR A 552 19.74 -4.21 29.31
N THR A 553 20.19 -4.20 28.06
CA THR A 553 19.87 -3.14 27.09
C THR A 553 18.47 -3.37 26.54
N MET A 554 17.64 -2.34 26.61
CA MET A 554 16.23 -2.34 26.21
C MET A 554 16.03 -1.29 25.13
N ASN A 555 15.13 -1.57 24.19
CA ASN A 555 14.67 -0.59 23.22
C ASN A 555 13.40 0.11 23.73
N PRO A 556 13.21 1.40 23.44
CA PRO A 556 11.91 2.05 23.62
C PRO A 556 10.75 1.23 23.04
N GLY A 557 9.69 1.04 23.82
CA GLY A 557 8.53 0.21 23.49
C GLY A 557 8.55 -1.18 24.12
N ASP A 558 9.72 -1.67 24.57
CA ASP A 558 9.85 -2.94 25.27
C ASP A 558 9.17 -2.92 26.64
N THR A 559 8.82 -4.09 27.16
CA THR A 559 8.10 -4.23 28.44
C THR A 559 9.01 -4.73 29.55
N ILE A 560 8.96 -4.05 30.69
CA ILE A 560 9.51 -4.49 31.96
C ILE A 560 8.38 -5.18 32.73
N GLU A 561 8.56 -6.45 33.02
CA GLU A 561 7.68 -7.21 33.91
C GLU A 561 8.22 -7.12 35.33
N ILE A 562 7.37 -6.67 36.27
CA ILE A 562 7.70 -6.59 37.69
C ILE A 562 6.74 -7.47 38.50
N VAL A 563 7.29 -8.16 39.49
CA VAL A 563 6.50 -8.88 40.50
C VAL A 563 6.46 -8.00 41.75
N LEU A 564 5.27 -7.58 42.16
CA LEU A 564 5.03 -6.77 43.34
C LEU A 564 4.70 -7.65 44.54
N SER A 565 5.14 -7.24 45.74
CA SER A 565 4.77 -7.93 46.98
C SER A 565 3.33 -7.64 47.37
N ALA A 566 2.51 -8.68 47.50
CA ALA A 566 1.18 -8.62 48.11
C ALA A 566 1.24 -8.56 49.65
N GLY A 567 2.43 -8.73 50.23
CA GLY A 567 2.66 -8.94 51.67
C GLY A 567 2.74 -10.44 52.04
N PRO A 568 2.84 -10.76 53.34
CA PRO A 568 2.84 -12.14 53.81
C PRO A 568 1.54 -12.86 53.44
N LYS A 569 1.64 -14.15 53.08
CA LYS A 569 0.46 -14.96 52.80
C LYS A 569 -0.42 -15.05 54.06
N GLU A 570 -1.68 -14.64 53.95
CA GLU A 570 -2.65 -14.80 55.04
C GLU A 570 -2.84 -16.29 55.36
N LYS A 571 -2.85 -16.63 56.65
CA LYS A 571 -3.07 -17.99 57.12
C LYS A 571 -4.54 -18.38 56.94
N ALA A 572 -4.81 -19.63 56.57
CA ALA A 572 -6.17 -20.11 56.43
C ALA A 572 -6.89 -20.11 57.79
N VAL A 573 -8.14 -19.63 57.82
CA VAL A 573 -9.01 -19.67 59.01
C VAL A 573 -10.07 -20.74 58.78
N LYS A 574 -10.24 -21.65 59.75
CA LYS A 574 -11.33 -22.63 59.74
C LYS A 574 -12.23 -22.41 60.95
N GLU A 575 -13.53 -22.61 60.72
CA GLU A 575 -14.54 -22.60 61.79
C GLU A 575 -14.65 -23.98 62.41
N VAL A 576 -14.53 -24.06 63.74
CA VAL A 576 -14.74 -25.29 64.51
C VAL A 576 -15.83 -25.07 65.52
N THR A 577 -16.90 -25.87 65.45
CA THR A 577 -17.97 -25.83 66.45
C THR A 577 -17.72 -26.90 67.51
N LYS A 578 -17.72 -26.51 68.78
CA LYS A 578 -17.67 -27.41 69.93
C LYS A 578 -18.94 -27.25 70.76
N THR A 579 -19.53 -28.38 71.13
CA THR A 579 -20.69 -28.44 72.03
C THR A 579 -20.20 -28.64 73.47
N PHE A 580 -20.65 -27.77 74.37
CA PHE A 580 -20.41 -27.86 75.80
C PHE A 580 -21.70 -28.28 76.50
N ASN A 581 -21.61 -29.32 77.33
CA ASN A 581 -22.74 -29.78 78.15
C ASN A 581 -22.53 -29.27 79.57
N ILE A 582 -23.41 -28.40 80.02
CA ILE A 582 -23.34 -27.77 81.34
C ILE A 582 -24.42 -28.39 82.21
N SER A 583 -24.00 -29.12 83.24
CA SER A 583 -24.92 -29.72 84.21
C SER A 583 -25.39 -28.68 85.23
N TYR A 584 -26.69 -28.68 85.49
CA TYR A 584 -27.30 -27.87 86.54
C TYR A 584 -27.29 -28.64 87.86
N THR A 585 -26.72 -28.06 88.90
CA THR A 585 -26.72 -28.67 90.25
C THR A 585 -27.18 -27.60 91.25
N PRO A 586 -28.46 -27.59 91.66
CA PRO A 586 -28.96 -26.59 92.60
C PRO A 586 -28.23 -26.70 93.93
N LEU A 587 -27.87 -25.55 94.50
CA LEU A 587 -27.24 -25.46 95.83
C LEU A 587 -28.20 -25.86 96.97
N ASP A 588 -29.51 -25.69 96.75
CA ASP A 588 -30.59 -26.08 97.65
C ASP A 588 -31.67 -26.87 96.87
N GLU A 589 -31.84 -28.15 97.19
CA GLU A 589 -32.82 -29.02 96.52
C GLU A 589 -34.28 -28.67 96.90
N GLU A 590 -34.52 -27.99 98.02
CA GLU A 590 -35.87 -27.60 98.45
C GLU A 590 -36.33 -26.28 97.78
N ASN A 591 -35.40 -25.42 97.35
CA ASN A 591 -35.68 -24.17 96.65
C ASN A 591 -34.63 -23.87 95.56
N PRO A 592 -34.77 -24.45 94.35
CA PRO A 592 -33.74 -24.36 93.30
C PRO A 592 -33.63 -22.95 92.70
N GLU A 593 -32.46 -22.33 92.83
CA GLU A 593 -32.11 -21.05 92.19
C GLU A 593 -31.41 -21.26 90.84
N PRO A 594 -31.59 -20.36 89.85
CA PRO A 594 -30.84 -20.39 88.60
C PRO A 594 -29.33 -20.22 88.84
N GLN A 595 -28.53 -20.99 88.10
CA GLN A 595 -27.07 -21.01 88.16
C GLN A 595 -26.51 -20.10 87.05
N HIS A 596 -25.67 -19.13 87.39
CA HIS A 596 -25.15 -18.15 86.45
C HIS A 596 -23.90 -18.67 85.73
N ILE A 597 -23.94 -18.73 84.40
CA ILE A 597 -22.89 -19.26 83.53
C ILE A 597 -22.26 -18.15 82.72
N GLN A 598 -20.92 -18.10 82.72
CA GLN A 598 -20.12 -17.24 81.85
C GLN A 598 -19.18 -18.09 81.00
N ILE A 599 -19.23 -17.91 79.68
CA ILE A 599 -18.38 -18.59 78.71
C ILE A 599 -17.41 -17.57 78.15
N TYR A 600 -16.13 -17.84 78.26
CA TYR A 600 -15.04 -17.08 77.66
C TYR A 600 -14.43 -17.91 76.55
N ILE A 601 -14.10 -17.27 75.42
CA ILE A 601 -13.36 -17.89 74.33
C ILE A 601 -12.19 -17.02 73.91
N GLU A 602 -11.17 -17.67 73.38
CA GLU A 602 -10.02 -17.06 72.72
C GLU A 602 -9.91 -17.67 71.32
N ASP A 603 -10.10 -16.85 70.30
CA ASP A 603 -9.96 -17.23 68.89
C ASP A 603 -9.44 -16.04 68.07
N LYS A 604 -9.54 -16.05 66.74
CA LYS A 604 -9.05 -14.94 65.90
C LYS A 604 -9.71 -13.59 66.25
N GLU A 605 -11.01 -13.60 66.59
CA GLU A 605 -11.82 -12.39 66.75
C GLU A 605 -12.13 -12.07 68.22
N HIS A 606 -11.97 -13.05 69.11
CA HIS A 606 -12.32 -12.94 70.53
C HIS A 606 -11.12 -13.19 71.43
N SER A 607 -11.07 -12.48 72.57
CA SER A 607 -10.05 -12.67 73.59
C SER A 607 -10.68 -13.10 74.91
N MET A 608 -9.90 -13.79 75.74
CA MET A 608 -10.35 -14.29 77.06
C MET A 608 -10.62 -13.19 78.11
N THR A 609 -10.58 -11.92 77.72
CA THR A 609 -10.74 -10.77 78.62
C THR A 609 -12.20 -10.40 78.87
N SER A 610 -13.12 -10.83 78.01
CA SER A 610 -14.56 -10.58 78.12
C SER A 610 -15.35 -11.87 77.91
N ALA A 611 -16.46 -12.04 78.62
CA ALA A 611 -17.34 -13.17 78.41
C ALA A 611 -17.93 -13.11 77.00
N TYR A 612 -17.78 -14.20 76.25
CA TYR A 612 -18.39 -14.41 74.94
C TYR A 612 -19.91 -14.56 75.06
N ARG A 613 -20.37 -15.24 76.11
CA ARG A 613 -21.79 -15.42 76.40
C ARG A 613 -22.00 -15.58 77.91
N GLU A 614 -23.04 -14.95 78.42
CA GLU A 614 -23.50 -15.10 79.80
C GLU A 614 -24.98 -15.52 79.81
N MET A 615 -25.36 -16.42 80.71
CA MET A 615 -26.74 -16.88 80.84
C MET A 615 -26.99 -17.55 82.19
N ASP A 616 -28.25 -17.59 82.61
CA ASP A 616 -28.68 -18.37 83.78
C ASP A 616 -29.31 -19.69 83.31
N ILE A 617 -28.96 -20.80 83.97
CA ILE A 617 -29.52 -22.12 83.68
C ILE A 617 -30.27 -22.66 84.90
N SER A 618 -31.39 -23.36 84.66
CA SER A 618 -32.18 -24.06 85.70
C SER A 618 -32.37 -25.55 85.40
N GLN A 619 -31.67 -26.06 84.39
CA GLN A 619 -31.61 -27.46 83.97
C GLN A 619 -30.36 -27.68 83.12
N ASP A 620 -29.95 -28.95 82.95
CA ASP A 620 -28.85 -29.32 82.06
C ASP A 620 -29.03 -28.71 80.68
N THR A 621 -28.00 -28.01 80.20
CA THR A 621 -28.06 -27.23 78.96
C THR A 621 -26.83 -27.52 78.10
N SER A 622 -27.06 -27.77 76.81
CA SER A 622 -26.00 -27.92 75.81
C SER A 622 -25.86 -26.64 74.99
N ILE A 623 -24.63 -26.14 74.85
CA ILE A 623 -24.33 -24.89 74.13
C ILE A 623 -23.29 -25.18 73.06
N GLU A 624 -23.57 -24.76 71.83
CA GLU A 624 -22.60 -24.79 70.74
C GLU A 624 -21.88 -23.45 70.64
N VAL A 625 -20.55 -23.52 70.53
CA VAL A 625 -19.69 -22.36 70.32
C VAL A 625 -18.81 -22.62 69.10
N THR A 626 -18.81 -21.67 68.18
CA THR A 626 -18.00 -21.73 66.96
C THR A 626 -16.77 -20.85 67.13
N PHE A 627 -15.59 -21.45 66.92
CA PHE A 627 -14.28 -20.83 67.03
C PHE A 627 -13.73 -20.55 65.63
N GLN A 628 -13.19 -19.36 65.40
CA GLN A 628 -12.42 -19.04 64.20
C GLN A 628 -10.92 -19.23 64.46
N ILE A 629 -10.35 -20.34 63.98
CA ILE A 629 -8.97 -20.72 64.31
C ILE A 629 -8.08 -20.58 63.08
N GLU A 630 -6.95 -19.87 63.23
CA GLU A 630 -5.93 -19.75 62.19
C GLU A 630 -5.05 -21.01 62.09
N GLU A 631 -4.63 -21.35 60.88
CA GLU A 631 -3.74 -22.49 60.61
C GLU A 631 -2.47 -22.44 61.47
N GLY A 632 -2.23 -23.53 62.22
CA GLY A 632 -1.11 -23.65 63.16
C GLY A 632 -1.34 -23.07 64.56
N THR A 633 -2.56 -22.62 64.87
CA THR A 633 -2.97 -22.15 66.21
C THR A 633 -4.10 -23.02 66.79
N SER A 634 -4.54 -22.71 68.01
CA SER A 634 -5.68 -23.35 68.69
C SER A 634 -6.52 -22.29 69.39
N GLY A 635 -7.85 -22.42 69.36
CA GLY A 635 -8.73 -21.60 70.18
C GLY A 635 -8.74 -22.06 71.64
N GLY A 636 -8.93 -21.14 72.58
CA GLY A 636 -9.09 -21.41 74.01
C GLY A 636 -10.54 -21.24 74.45
N TYR A 637 -10.98 -21.96 75.47
CA TYR A 637 -12.28 -21.71 76.11
C TYR A 637 -12.20 -21.89 77.62
N LYS A 638 -13.08 -21.18 78.33
CA LYS A 638 -13.24 -21.29 79.77
C LYS A 638 -14.69 -21.03 80.16
N ILE A 639 -15.28 -21.95 80.90
CA ILE A 639 -16.66 -21.86 81.37
C ILE A 639 -16.65 -21.74 82.89
N ILE A 640 -17.29 -20.69 83.38
CA ILE A 640 -17.41 -20.35 84.79
C ILE A 640 -18.88 -20.45 85.16
N SER A 641 -19.16 -21.02 86.33
CA SER A 641 -20.48 -21.09 86.92
C SER A 641 -20.42 -20.56 88.35
N ASP A 642 -21.24 -19.57 88.70
CA ASP A 642 -21.29 -18.93 90.02
C ASP A 642 -19.88 -18.73 90.62
N ASP A 643 -19.02 -18.05 89.86
CA ASP A 643 -17.61 -17.75 90.17
C ASP A 643 -16.64 -18.95 90.25
N LYS A 644 -17.05 -20.15 89.80
CA LYS A 644 -16.23 -21.36 89.79
C LYS A 644 -16.02 -21.90 88.38
N VAL A 645 -14.78 -22.19 88.01
CA VAL A 645 -14.46 -22.79 86.71
C VAL A 645 -14.96 -24.23 86.66
N ILE A 646 -15.80 -24.55 85.67
CA ILE A 646 -16.40 -25.88 85.51
C ILE A 646 -15.81 -26.67 84.34
N ASP A 647 -15.34 -25.99 83.29
CA ASP A 647 -14.63 -26.60 82.15
C ASP A 647 -13.68 -25.55 81.52
N GLU A 648 -12.49 -25.98 81.12
CA GLU A 648 -11.52 -25.15 80.40
C GLU A 648 -10.63 -26.02 79.51
N GLY A 649 -10.19 -25.48 78.38
CA GLY A 649 -9.34 -26.22 77.46
C GLY A 649 -9.10 -25.50 76.15
N THR A 650 -8.59 -26.25 75.16
CA THR A 650 -8.31 -25.73 73.83
C THR A 650 -9.02 -26.53 72.74
N VAL A 651 -9.23 -25.89 71.60
CA VAL A 651 -9.78 -26.44 70.37
C VAL A 651 -8.70 -26.29 69.29
N PRO A 652 -8.10 -27.38 68.79
CA PRO A 652 -7.05 -27.27 67.78
C PRO A 652 -7.62 -26.91 66.40
N TYR A 653 -6.78 -26.33 65.53
CA TYR A 653 -7.11 -26.19 64.11
C TYR A 653 -7.43 -27.57 63.50
N PRO A 654 -8.55 -27.72 62.77
CA PRO A 654 -8.97 -29.02 62.27
C PRO A 654 -8.11 -29.41 61.06
N ASN A 655 -7.62 -30.66 61.05
CA ASN A 655 -6.80 -31.20 59.96
C ASN A 655 -7.56 -31.16 58.63
#